data_AF-A0A0Q8WA36-F1
#
_entry.id   AF-A0A0Q8WA36-F1
#
_cell.length_a   1.000
_cell.length_b   1.000
_cell.length_c   1.000
_cell.angle_alpha   90.00
_cell.angle_beta   90.00
_cell.angle_gamma   90.00
#
_symmetry.space_group_name_H-M   'P 1'
#
loop_
_entity.id
_entity.type
_entity.pdbx_description
1 polymer ?
#
loop_
_entity_poly.entity_id
_entity_poly.type
_entity_poly.pdbx_seq_one_letter_code
_entity_poly.pdbx_strand_id
1 'polypeptide(L)'
;MEAVARIYWKELRCPVANITGTQMTFKQPCWKNANLHSGLGMQNVAWFENAYELLDSAGEWYYSKPSGYLYYKPLPGQSMKTAKVTVPVAEQLVVVKGTADKPVENLNFYGINFRETTWNSPSSAEGYTPAQSGFRVMGENSGWASARTKWVQSPAAVSFRYAKNVDFSRNLMRNIGSAGLNLETGVQDANVSGNGFTDIGLSAIQLGGITEKDHHPAVSGDETQDLAVTNNIIRTAGAHYRDGVGIWAGYISDSRIEHNDLKSLPYSGISFGWGWGLFDEGGNPNYDGNGDVPVYDSPSNNTGNSVRWNRISDYMRELADGAGIYTLGNAGGSVVSDNYITDLKNPNYFGIYLDEGSSGLRLNRNVTCRTGESWLNVHASFRNVILHNFADVDEYKIPGTEPSVVDIDENSSGLPCQALPASIMKSAGLTPGSVSKFSSPWRALVARPDSADNEAPAKVSGLQVVASTSSRATLDWDTSTDNLGTTGYEVSVNGVVSYATEHPGVTLGRLTAGKSIDISVRARDAAGNLSKDRTITFDVPEASESDTTPPTAPSNLRVAGAGTSSIVLEWSPSEDLVGVEKYEVTVGGHEPITTNKTSVAVPGLEADASFDVKVVAMDAADNTSAEATIAAETKPVPARPEALDLPGLVLWLDRGSVTAGDGDRVAVWSDSSGSGHDAAQATENARPLLDAAGDGSRGALEFNGASRLLETGEPVTDSQQYTVAVVSTVDTDAWGPFYNGDSSFDGYGFYKLQTSLHGTIHGGSGFNTYGPVENAGQVQVQTIVGSAGEERMYVDGAQSGNAATTSPKKPTRSTLIGAVDRFAPFAGDIAEVVVFDRALSSEELQSVNDFLINRHS
;
A
#
# COMPACT_ATOMS: atom_id res chain seq x y z
N MET A 1 -29.74 -17.93 19.24
CA MET A 1 -30.31 -17.69 17.90
C MET A 1 -30.30 -16.20 17.61
N GLU A 2 -29.90 -15.85 16.40
CA GLU A 2 -29.79 -14.50 15.86
C GLU A 2 -30.49 -14.48 14.49
N ALA A 3 -31.08 -13.35 14.12
CA ALA A 3 -31.62 -13.14 12.77
C ALA A 3 -30.71 -12.19 12.01
N VAL A 4 -30.44 -12.54 10.76
CA VAL A 4 -29.64 -11.73 9.84
C VAL A 4 -30.51 -11.23 8.70
N ALA A 5 -30.41 -9.95 8.37
CA ALA A 5 -31.08 -9.35 7.22
C ALA A 5 -30.07 -8.65 6.32
N ARG A 6 -30.32 -8.66 5.02
CA ARG A 6 -29.55 -7.92 4.02
C ARG A 6 -30.45 -6.92 3.32
N ILE A 7 -30.02 -5.68 3.29
CA ILE A 7 -30.80 -4.55 2.80
C ILE A 7 -29.87 -3.63 2.04
N TYR A 8 -29.95 -3.70 0.72
CA TYR A 8 -29.08 -2.96 -0.19
C TYR A 8 -27.58 -3.07 0.19
N TRP A 9 -27.01 -2.02 0.79
CA TRP A 9 -25.61 -1.93 1.23
C TRP A 9 -25.35 -2.39 2.67
N LYS A 10 -26.38 -2.84 3.40
CA LYS A 10 -26.30 -3.19 4.83
C LYS A 10 -26.51 -4.68 5.06
N GLU A 11 -25.79 -5.19 6.04
CA GLU A 11 -26.13 -6.43 6.71
C GLU A 11 -26.45 -6.12 8.18
N LEU A 12 -27.57 -6.62 8.69
CA LEU A 12 -28.06 -6.38 10.04
C LEU A 12 -28.12 -7.70 10.80
N ARG A 13 -27.74 -7.70 12.08
CA ARG A 13 -27.89 -8.87 12.96
C ARG A 13 -28.51 -8.49 14.28
N CYS A 14 -29.64 -9.10 14.64
CA CYS A 14 -30.22 -8.95 15.96
C CYS A 14 -30.45 -10.28 16.66
N PRO A 15 -30.02 -10.44 17.93
CA PRO A 15 -30.37 -11.59 18.73
C PRO A 15 -31.87 -11.65 19.02
N VAL A 16 -32.40 -12.86 18.94
CA VAL A 16 -33.79 -13.14 19.32
C VAL A 16 -33.93 -13.09 20.84
N ALA A 17 -34.97 -12.42 21.33
CA ALA A 17 -35.29 -12.31 22.76
C ALA A 17 -36.29 -13.39 23.20
N ASN A 18 -37.40 -13.55 22.47
CA ASN A 18 -38.43 -14.54 22.77
C ASN A 18 -39.22 -14.93 21.52
N ILE A 19 -39.69 -16.17 21.49
CA ILE A 19 -40.58 -16.71 20.45
C ILE A 19 -41.83 -17.26 21.12
N THR A 20 -43.00 -16.87 20.64
CA THR A 20 -44.28 -17.39 21.13
C THR A 20 -45.24 -17.56 19.97
N GLY A 21 -45.52 -18.82 19.61
CA GLY A 21 -46.27 -19.14 18.40
C GLY A 21 -45.54 -18.63 17.15
N THR A 22 -46.21 -17.77 16.38
CA THR A 22 -45.65 -17.12 15.19
C THR A 22 -45.05 -15.72 15.47
N GLN A 23 -45.06 -15.27 16.73
CA GLN A 23 -44.49 -13.98 17.11
C GLN A 23 -43.06 -14.16 17.61
N MET A 24 -42.16 -13.34 17.07
CA MET A 24 -40.77 -13.25 17.50
C MET A 24 -40.49 -11.83 17.99
N THR A 25 -39.78 -11.72 19.11
CA THR A 25 -39.27 -10.46 19.64
C THR A 25 -37.75 -10.51 19.68
N PHE A 26 -37.12 -9.35 19.53
CA PHE A 26 -35.67 -9.20 19.43
C PHE A 26 -35.13 -8.40 20.61
N LYS A 27 -33.86 -8.60 20.95
CA LYS A 27 -33.20 -7.86 22.03
C LYS A 27 -33.10 -6.36 21.67
N GLN A 28 -33.20 -5.53 22.71
CA GLN A 28 -33.00 -4.08 22.64
C GLN A 28 -31.58 -3.74 23.14
N PRO A 29 -30.92 -2.70 22.59
CA PRO A 29 -31.47 -1.73 21.62
C PRO A 29 -31.42 -2.19 20.16
N CYS A 30 -30.89 -3.39 19.85
CA CYS A 30 -30.68 -3.83 18.46
C CYS A 30 -31.88 -3.63 17.54
N TRP A 31 -33.05 -4.17 17.91
CA TRP A 31 -34.22 -4.10 17.04
C TRP A 31 -34.68 -2.67 16.76
N LYS A 32 -34.60 -1.78 17.75
CA LYS A 32 -34.92 -0.37 17.57
C LYS A 32 -33.91 0.28 16.62
N ASN A 33 -32.61 0.08 16.86
CA ASN A 33 -31.54 0.65 16.04
C ASN A 33 -31.58 0.15 14.59
N ALA A 34 -31.82 -1.16 14.40
CA ALA A 34 -31.98 -1.81 13.11
C ALA A 34 -33.17 -1.29 12.29
N ASN A 35 -34.08 -0.53 12.90
CA ASN A 35 -35.28 0.01 12.25
C ASN A 35 -35.39 1.53 12.36
N LEU A 36 -34.32 2.24 12.72
CA LEU A 36 -34.32 3.71 12.77
C LEU A 36 -34.48 4.33 11.39
N HIS A 37 -33.87 3.71 10.36
CA HIS A 37 -34.00 4.17 8.99
C HIS A 37 -35.30 3.63 8.39
N SER A 38 -36.30 4.50 8.26
CA SER A 38 -37.58 4.14 7.63
C SER A 38 -37.35 3.53 6.25
N GLY A 39 -38.02 2.42 5.95
CA GLY A 39 -37.89 1.69 4.68
C GLY A 39 -36.62 0.86 4.50
N LEU A 40 -35.58 1.07 5.33
CA LEU A 40 -34.28 0.38 5.26
C LEU A 40 -33.95 -0.38 6.55
N GLY A 41 -34.99 -0.71 7.32
CA GLY A 41 -34.87 -1.48 8.56
C GLY A 41 -35.04 -2.99 8.35
N MET A 42 -34.81 -3.78 9.40
CA MET A 42 -34.88 -5.25 9.41
C MET A 42 -36.30 -5.80 9.13
N GLN A 43 -36.79 -5.64 7.90
CA GLN A 43 -38.12 -6.04 7.44
C GLN A 43 -38.14 -7.45 6.84
N ASN A 44 -37.05 -7.88 6.20
CA ASN A 44 -36.90 -9.20 5.60
C ASN A 44 -35.69 -9.92 6.19
N VAL A 45 -35.94 -10.88 7.08
CA VAL A 45 -34.89 -11.76 7.60
C VAL A 45 -34.43 -12.67 6.46
N ALA A 46 -33.13 -12.61 6.15
CA ALA A 46 -32.50 -13.41 5.12
C ALA A 46 -32.23 -14.84 5.62
N TRP A 47 -31.73 -14.98 6.85
CA TRP A 47 -31.61 -16.27 7.55
C TRP A 47 -31.57 -16.10 9.07
N PHE A 48 -31.65 -17.23 9.78
CA PHE A 48 -31.37 -17.32 11.21
C PHE A 48 -30.09 -18.10 11.43
N GLU A 49 -29.34 -17.76 12.48
CA GLU A 49 -28.08 -18.41 12.84
C GLU A 49 -27.91 -18.55 14.36
N ASN A 50 -26.80 -19.14 14.79
CA ASN A 50 -26.44 -19.30 16.20
C ASN A 50 -27.52 -20.06 17.02
N ALA A 51 -27.99 -21.20 16.52
CA ALA A 51 -28.91 -22.09 17.20
C ALA A 51 -28.53 -23.55 16.97
N TYR A 52 -28.65 -24.39 18.00
CA TYR A 52 -28.31 -25.81 17.90
C TYR A 52 -29.18 -26.54 16.88
N GLU A 53 -30.45 -26.14 16.81
CA GLU A 53 -31.48 -26.69 15.92
C GLU A 53 -31.18 -26.46 14.44
N LEU A 54 -30.26 -25.53 14.13
CA LEU A 54 -29.82 -25.21 12.77
C LEU A 54 -28.52 -25.95 12.38
N LEU A 55 -27.93 -26.75 13.27
CA LEU A 55 -26.74 -27.57 12.96
C LEU A 55 -27.15 -28.80 12.12
N ASP A 56 -27.27 -28.65 10.82
CA ASP A 56 -27.88 -29.63 9.92
C ASP A 56 -26.98 -30.09 8.76
N SER A 57 -25.86 -29.42 8.50
CA SER A 57 -24.98 -29.65 7.36
C SER A 57 -23.51 -29.80 7.76
N ALA A 58 -22.74 -30.55 6.98
CA ALA A 58 -21.31 -30.76 7.26
C ALA A 58 -20.53 -29.44 7.13
N GLY A 59 -19.63 -29.17 8.07
CA GLY A 59 -18.89 -27.91 8.19
C GLY A 59 -19.53 -26.89 9.14
N GLU A 60 -20.78 -27.07 9.53
CA GLU A 60 -21.46 -26.19 10.48
C GLU A 60 -21.06 -26.48 11.92
N TRP A 61 -21.15 -25.45 12.77
CA TRP A 61 -20.86 -25.54 14.20
C TRP A 61 -21.83 -24.69 15.02
N TYR A 62 -21.95 -25.01 16.30
CA TYR A 62 -22.71 -24.25 17.28
C TYR A 62 -22.00 -24.26 18.63
N TYR A 63 -21.80 -23.09 19.23
CA TYR A 63 -21.24 -22.96 20.58
C TYR A 63 -22.34 -22.65 21.60
N SER A 64 -22.58 -23.60 22.50
CA SER A 64 -23.53 -23.44 23.60
C SER A 64 -22.87 -22.75 24.79
N LYS A 65 -23.07 -21.43 24.93
CA LYS A 65 -22.55 -20.67 26.09
C LYS A 65 -22.97 -21.25 27.45
N PRO A 66 -24.24 -21.67 27.68
CA PRO A 66 -24.64 -22.18 28.99
C PRO A 66 -23.95 -23.48 29.40
N SER A 67 -23.63 -24.35 28.43
CA SER A 67 -23.04 -25.67 28.71
C SER A 67 -21.54 -25.75 28.42
N GLY A 68 -20.98 -24.75 27.74
CA GLY A 68 -19.56 -24.70 27.35
C GLY A 68 -19.18 -25.67 26.22
N TYR A 69 -20.16 -26.33 25.59
CA TYR A 69 -19.91 -27.28 24.51
C TYR A 69 -19.89 -26.61 23.14
N LEU A 70 -18.85 -26.91 22.35
CA LEU A 70 -18.80 -26.66 20.91
C LEU A 70 -19.27 -27.93 20.18
N TYR A 71 -20.37 -27.80 19.46
CA TYR A 71 -20.90 -28.83 18.57
C TYR A 71 -20.40 -28.52 17.16
N TYR A 72 -19.91 -29.53 16.44
CA TYR A 72 -19.43 -29.39 15.07
C TYR A 72 -19.84 -30.63 14.28
N LYS A 73 -20.34 -30.43 13.06
CA LYS A 73 -20.67 -31.52 12.15
C LYS A 73 -19.51 -31.69 11.16
N PRO A 74 -18.67 -32.75 11.30
CA PRO A 74 -17.43 -32.84 10.52
C PRO A 74 -17.68 -32.94 9.02
N LEU A 75 -16.76 -32.39 8.24
CA LEU A 75 -16.73 -32.58 6.79
C LEU A 75 -16.56 -34.07 6.43
N PRO A 76 -17.03 -34.52 5.26
CA PRO A 76 -16.84 -35.90 4.83
C PRO A 76 -15.36 -36.32 4.89
N GLY A 77 -15.06 -37.41 5.62
CA GLY A 77 -13.70 -37.92 5.80
C GLY A 77 -12.89 -37.26 6.92
N GLN A 78 -13.38 -36.18 7.54
CA GLN A 78 -12.70 -35.51 8.64
C GLN A 78 -12.86 -36.29 9.95
N SER A 79 -11.74 -36.64 10.58
CA SER A 79 -11.72 -37.28 11.90
C SER A 79 -11.54 -36.25 13.00
N MET A 80 -12.51 -36.16 13.91
CA MET A 80 -12.40 -35.29 15.08
C MET A 80 -11.33 -35.73 16.09
N LYS A 81 -10.75 -36.94 15.95
CA LYS A 81 -9.61 -37.36 16.78
C LYS A 81 -8.31 -36.65 16.41
N THR A 82 -8.21 -36.14 15.19
CA THR A 82 -7.00 -35.51 14.64
C THR A 82 -7.25 -34.09 14.15
N ALA A 83 -8.50 -33.62 14.14
CA ALA A 83 -8.84 -32.28 13.72
C ALA A 83 -8.23 -31.22 14.66
N LYS A 84 -7.55 -30.23 14.09
CA LYS A 84 -7.18 -29.01 14.81
C LYS A 84 -8.37 -28.04 14.77
N VAL A 85 -8.88 -27.70 15.94
CA VAL A 85 -9.99 -26.75 16.09
C VAL A 85 -9.46 -25.52 16.85
N THR A 86 -9.54 -24.36 16.22
CA THR A 86 -9.19 -23.08 16.85
C THR A 86 -10.47 -22.30 17.14
N VAL A 87 -10.56 -21.75 18.36
CA VAL A 87 -11.60 -20.78 18.73
C VAL A 87 -10.90 -19.49 19.14
N PRO A 88 -11.06 -18.39 18.39
CA PRO A 88 -10.41 -17.14 18.72
C PRO A 88 -11.05 -16.50 19.97
N VAL A 89 -10.23 -15.96 20.86
CA VAL A 89 -10.66 -15.32 22.10
C VAL A 89 -10.28 -13.85 22.19
N ALA A 90 -9.22 -13.43 21.49
CA ALA A 90 -8.78 -12.04 21.45
C ALA A 90 -9.52 -11.29 20.34
N GLU A 91 -10.02 -10.08 20.63
CA GLU A 91 -10.63 -9.21 19.61
C GLU A 91 -9.57 -8.36 18.89
N GLN A 92 -8.55 -7.94 19.63
CA GLN A 92 -7.42 -7.17 19.11
C GLN A 92 -6.11 -7.83 19.57
N LEU A 93 -5.13 -7.89 18.67
CA LEU A 93 -3.79 -8.42 18.91
C LEU A 93 -2.83 -7.30 19.31
N VAL A 94 -2.95 -6.14 18.68
CA VAL A 94 -2.10 -4.98 18.93
C VAL A 94 -2.96 -3.71 18.99
N VAL A 95 -2.79 -2.94 20.06
CA VAL A 95 -3.43 -1.63 20.23
C VAL A 95 -2.34 -0.64 20.62
N VAL A 96 -2.00 0.24 19.69
CA VAL A 96 -1.08 1.37 19.90
C VAL A 96 -1.92 2.60 20.18
N LYS A 97 -1.70 3.24 21.33
CA LYS A 97 -2.52 4.37 21.78
C LYS A 97 -1.66 5.45 22.44
N GLY A 98 -1.51 6.57 21.75
CA GLY A 98 -0.97 7.81 22.29
C GLY A 98 -2.06 8.84 22.62
N THR A 99 -1.66 10.10 22.66
CA THR A 99 -2.52 11.28 22.70
C THR A 99 -1.98 12.34 21.74
N ALA A 100 -2.78 13.35 21.37
CA ALA A 100 -2.35 14.43 20.46
C ALA A 100 -1.05 15.12 20.91
N ASP A 101 -0.86 15.30 22.23
CA ASP A 101 0.33 15.90 22.82
C ASP A 101 1.50 14.91 23.03
N LYS A 102 1.23 13.61 22.98
CA LYS A 102 2.20 12.52 23.22
C LYS A 102 1.88 11.32 22.30
N PRO A 103 2.11 11.47 20.99
CA PRO A 103 1.90 10.36 20.07
C PRO A 103 2.91 9.24 20.35
N VAL A 104 2.56 8.01 19.98
CA VAL A 104 3.52 6.89 19.96
C VAL A 104 4.24 6.91 18.62
N GLU A 105 5.56 7.00 18.63
CA GLU A 105 6.32 7.28 17.40
C GLU A 105 7.27 6.15 17.01
N ASN A 106 7.65 6.13 15.73
CA ASN A 106 8.77 5.34 15.18
C ASN A 106 8.58 3.83 15.36
N LEU A 107 7.45 3.32 14.87
CA LEU A 107 7.09 1.91 14.97
C LEU A 107 7.31 1.19 13.64
N ASN A 108 7.89 -0.01 13.68
CA ASN A 108 8.03 -0.87 12.50
C ASN A 108 7.46 -2.27 12.78
N PHE A 109 6.45 -2.64 11.99
CA PHE A 109 5.87 -3.97 11.94
C PHE A 109 6.20 -4.57 10.57
N TYR A 110 7.08 -5.57 10.57
CA TYR A 110 7.58 -6.17 9.34
C TYR A 110 7.54 -7.70 9.37
N GLY A 111 6.92 -8.31 8.36
CA GLY A 111 6.94 -9.77 8.18
C GLY A 111 6.05 -10.56 9.15
N ILE A 112 5.10 -9.92 9.83
CA ILE A 112 4.30 -10.53 10.89
C ILE A 112 3.01 -11.15 10.33
N ASN A 113 2.64 -12.33 10.84
CA ASN A 113 1.38 -13.02 10.53
C ASN A 113 0.36 -12.81 11.66
N PHE A 114 -0.52 -11.84 11.50
CA PHE A 114 -1.64 -11.56 12.40
C PHE A 114 -2.83 -12.45 12.04
N ARG A 115 -3.29 -13.25 13.00
CA ARG A 115 -4.39 -14.17 12.76
C ARG A 115 -5.23 -14.50 13.98
N GLU A 116 -6.39 -15.09 13.72
CA GLU A 116 -7.24 -15.77 14.70
C GLU A 116 -7.79 -14.81 15.77
N THR A 117 -8.44 -13.72 15.34
CA THR A 117 -9.20 -12.83 16.24
C THR A 117 -10.70 -13.07 16.16
N THR A 118 -11.42 -12.66 17.20
CA THR A 118 -12.89 -12.73 17.29
C THR A 118 -13.50 -11.32 17.37
N TRP A 119 -14.83 -11.23 17.39
CA TRP A 119 -15.53 -10.00 17.74
C TRP A 119 -16.92 -10.32 18.29
N ASN A 120 -17.11 -10.10 19.60
CA ASN A 120 -18.30 -10.56 20.33
C ASN A 120 -19.40 -9.51 20.46
N SER A 121 -19.09 -8.23 20.21
CA SER A 121 -20.09 -7.14 20.33
C SER A 121 -21.37 -7.42 19.52
N PRO A 122 -21.29 -7.94 18.28
CA PRO A 122 -22.47 -8.34 17.50
C PRO A 122 -23.38 -9.40 18.12
N SER A 123 -22.85 -10.30 18.97
CA SER A 123 -23.66 -11.30 19.67
C SER A 123 -24.26 -10.79 21.00
N SER A 124 -24.02 -9.53 21.36
CA SER A 124 -24.61 -8.88 22.53
C SER A 124 -26.02 -8.32 22.23
N ALA A 125 -26.69 -7.74 23.23
CA ALA A 125 -28.01 -7.13 23.02
C ALA A 125 -28.00 -5.93 22.04
N GLU A 126 -26.82 -5.35 21.78
CA GLU A 126 -26.59 -4.29 20.79
C GLU A 126 -26.75 -4.80 19.35
N GLY A 127 -26.41 -6.06 19.11
CA GLY A 127 -26.39 -6.65 17.77
C GLY A 127 -25.39 -5.98 16.82
N TYR A 128 -25.65 -6.14 15.52
CA TYR A 128 -24.92 -5.50 14.43
C TYR A 128 -25.89 -4.63 13.64
N THR A 129 -25.85 -3.32 13.87
CA THR A 129 -26.74 -2.34 13.23
C THR A 129 -25.93 -1.22 12.56
N PRO A 130 -25.20 -1.54 11.48
CA PRO A 130 -24.43 -0.55 10.74
C PRO A 130 -25.32 0.49 10.05
N ALA A 131 -24.78 1.71 9.98
CA ALA A 131 -25.24 2.69 9.01
C ALA A 131 -24.68 2.37 7.62
N GLN A 132 -23.37 2.12 7.54
CA GLN A 132 -22.62 1.72 6.34
C GLN A 132 -21.25 1.17 6.77
N SER A 133 -20.67 0.26 5.98
CA SER A 133 -19.29 -0.24 6.14
C SER A 133 -18.89 -0.70 7.55
N GLY A 134 -19.83 -1.25 8.32
CA GLY A 134 -19.62 -1.70 9.69
C GLY A 134 -19.49 -0.61 10.75
N PHE A 135 -19.87 0.63 10.47
CA PHE A 135 -19.97 1.70 11.47
C PHE A 135 -21.37 1.69 12.07
N ARG A 136 -21.47 1.38 13.37
CA ARG A 136 -22.72 0.94 14.01
C ARG A 136 -23.36 1.99 14.89
N VAL A 137 -24.69 1.96 14.96
CA VAL A 137 -25.45 2.68 15.97
C VAL A 137 -25.47 1.84 17.25
N MET A 138 -25.01 2.41 18.36
CA MET A 138 -24.96 1.72 19.66
C MET A 138 -25.81 2.44 20.69
N GLY A 139 -26.30 1.71 21.69
CA GLY A 139 -27.14 2.25 22.76
C GLY A 139 -28.54 2.68 22.30
N GLU A 140 -29.27 3.38 23.18
CA GLU A 140 -30.62 3.84 22.87
C GLU A 140 -30.61 5.12 22.02
N ASN A 141 -31.31 5.08 20.88
CA ASN A 141 -31.45 6.22 19.98
C ASN A 141 -32.92 6.53 19.71
N SER A 142 -33.23 7.81 19.50
CA SER A 142 -34.60 8.32 19.33
C SER A 142 -35.03 8.43 17.87
N GLY A 143 -34.09 8.47 16.92
CA GLY A 143 -34.35 8.58 15.49
C GLY A 143 -33.08 8.44 14.65
N TRP A 144 -33.24 8.36 13.33
CA TRP A 144 -32.11 8.24 12.37
C TRP A 144 -31.21 9.48 12.37
N ALA A 145 -31.80 10.67 12.30
CA ALA A 145 -31.07 11.94 12.29
C ALA A 145 -30.17 12.10 13.53
N SER A 146 -30.72 11.91 14.72
CA SER A 146 -29.97 12.00 15.99
C SER A 146 -28.94 10.88 16.19
N ALA A 147 -28.97 9.82 15.37
CA ALA A 147 -27.98 8.76 15.38
C ALA A 147 -26.75 9.10 14.52
N ARG A 148 -26.86 9.98 13.52
CA ARG A 148 -25.77 10.30 12.56
C ARG A 148 -24.48 10.80 13.23
N THR A 149 -24.58 11.40 14.41
CA THR A 149 -23.43 11.91 15.20
C THR A 149 -22.93 10.93 16.28
N LYS A 150 -23.49 9.72 16.34
CA LYS A 150 -23.27 8.75 17.44
C LYS A 150 -22.80 7.38 16.97
N TRP A 151 -22.33 7.29 15.72
CA TRP A 151 -21.88 6.02 15.19
C TRP A 151 -20.55 5.60 15.80
N VAL A 152 -20.38 4.29 15.88
CA VAL A 152 -19.23 3.65 16.50
C VAL A 152 -18.53 2.83 15.44
N GLN A 153 -17.28 3.20 15.17
CA GLN A 153 -16.36 2.45 14.32
C GLN A 153 -16.11 1.06 14.91
N SER A 154 -16.09 0.06 14.02
CA SER A 154 -15.79 -1.31 14.42
C SER A 154 -14.30 -1.49 14.72
N PRO A 155 -13.93 -2.34 15.70
CA PRO A 155 -12.54 -2.55 16.07
C PRO A 155 -11.80 -3.38 15.00
N ALA A 156 -10.48 -3.20 14.95
CA ALA A 156 -9.59 -4.00 14.12
C ALA A 156 -8.62 -4.86 14.94
N ALA A 157 -8.11 -5.93 14.34
CA ALA A 157 -7.12 -6.80 14.96
C ALA A 157 -5.84 -6.05 15.35
N VAL A 158 -5.42 -5.08 14.53
CA VAL A 158 -4.34 -4.14 14.84
C VAL A 158 -4.87 -2.72 14.70
N SER A 159 -4.65 -1.90 15.73
CA SER A 159 -5.14 -0.52 15.76
C SER A 159 -4.05 0.44 16.23
N PHE A 160 -4.00 1.62 15.60
CA PHE A 160 -3.14 2.73 15.96
C PHE A 160 -4.02 3.96 16.18
N ARG A 161 -3.79 4.68 17.28
CA ARG A 161 -4.44 5.95 17.58
C ARG A 161 -3.41 6.90 18.17
N TYR A 162 -3.32 8.12 17.66
CA TYR A 162 -2.27 9.09 18.00
C TYR A 162 -0.88 8.45 17.91
N ALA A 163 -0.49 8.09 16.69
CA ALA A 163 0.79 7.48 16.40
C ALA A 163 1.45 8.17 15.20
N LYS A 164 2.78 8.27 15.21
CA LYS A 164 3.54 8.97 14.17
C LYS A 164 4.66 8.11 13.62
N ASN A 165 4.95 8.21 12.32
CA ASN A 165 6.04 7.46 11.69
C ASN A 165 5.89 5.94 11.93
N VAL A 166 4.77 5.39 11.43
CA VAL A 166 4.44 3.97 11.56
C VAL A 166 4.70 3.27 10.23
N ASP A 167 5.62 2.31 10.20
CA ASP A 167 5.81 1.41 9.06
C ASP A 167 5.14 0.06 9.36
N PHE A 168 4.04 -0.23 8.67
CA PHE A 168 3.33 -1.50 8.71
C PHE A 168 3.50 -2.17 7.34
N SER A 169 4.60 -2.91 7.19
CA SER A 169 5.01 -3.42 5.90
C SER A 169 5.15 -4.93 5.84
N ARG A 170 4.69 -5.56 4.76
CA ARG A 170 4.89 -7.00 4.52
C ARG A 170 4.33 -7.89 5.61
N ASN A 171 3.17 -7.53 6.14
CA ASN A 171 2.41 -8.29 7.13
C ASN A 171 1.22 -9.02 6.49
N LEU A 172 0.87 -10.17 7.07
CA LEU A 172 -0.21 -11.04 6.63
C LEU A 172 -1.30 -10.96 7.67
N MET A 173 -2.49 -10.58 7.25
CA MET A 173 -3.69 -10.60 8.08
C MET A 173 -4.63 -11.68 7.55
N ARG A 174 -4.97 -12.64 8.42
CA ARG A 174 -5.90 -13.72 8.05
C ARG A 174 -6.72 -14.30 9.18
N ASN A 175 -7.89 -14.84 8.86
CA ASN A 175 -8.79 -15.43 9.86
C ASN A 175 -9.12 -14.42 10.97
N ILE A 176 -9.54 -13.22 10.57
CA ILE A 176 -9.78 -12.07 11.46
C ILE A 176 -11.28 -11.88 11.66
N GLY A 177 -11.73 -11.76 12.91
CA GLY A 177 -13.16 -11.72 13.25
C GLY A 177 -13.88 -10.41 12.94
N SER A 178 -13.16 -9.29 12.79
CA SER A 178 -13.69 -7.96 12.45
C SER A 178 -12.80 -7.30 11.39
N ALA A 179 -12.42 -6.02 11.54
CA ALA A 179 -11.50 -5.35 10.62
C ALA A 179 -10.04 -5.83 10.80
N GLY A 180 -9.23 -5.75 9.74
CA GLY A 180 -7.82 -6.14 9.77
C GLY A 180 -6.95 -5.12 10.50
N LEU A 181 -6.72 -3.99 9.83
CA LEU A 181 -5.90 -2.86 10.30
C LEU A 181 -6.75 -1.60 10.42
N ASN A 182 -6.55 -0.84 11.50
CA ASN A 182 -7.17 0.48 11.69
C ASN A 182 -6.12 1.55 12.04
N LEU A 183 -6.04 2.60 11.23
CA LEU A 183 -5.29 3.82 11.51
C LEU A 183 -6.31 4.90 11.91
N GLU A 184 -6.49 5.09 13.21
CA GLU A 184 -7.53 5.94 13.79
C GLU A 184 -7.09 7.41 13.94
N THR A 185 -7.91 8.20 14.63
CA THR A 185 -7.66 9.60 14.98
C THR A 185 -6.21 9.88 15.38
N GLY A 186 -5.63 10.93 14.79
CA GLY A 186 -4.30 11.43 15.11
C GLY A 186 -3.14 10.58 14.60
N VAL A 187 -3.37 9.63 13.68
CA VAL A 187 -2.27 8.89 13.05
C VAL A 187 -1.65 9.74 11.93
N GLN A 188 -0.33 9.93 11.99
CA GLN A 188 0.43 10.76 11.05
C GLN A 188 1.63 9.99 10.49
N ASP A 189 2.02 10.28 9.24
CA ASP A 189 3.20 9.69 8.60
C ASP A 189 3.21 8.14 8.69
N ALA A 190 2.15 7.48 8.23
CA ALA A 190 2.05 6.01 8.34
C ALA A 190 2.12 5.32 6.97
N ASN A 191 3.04 4.37 6.83
CA ASN A 191 3.19 3.54 5.64
C ASN A 191 2.58 2.16 5.87
N VAL A 192 1.58 1.79 5.08
CA VAL A 192 0.97 0.46 5.03
C VAL A 192 1.32 -0.15 3.68
N SER A 193 2.45 -0.86 3.60
CA SER A 193 2.98 -1.29 2.31
C SER A 193 3.20 -2.79 2.14
N GLY A 194 2.80 -3.33 0.99
CA GLY A 194 3.13 -4.72 0.65
C GLY A 194 2.49 -5.74 1.59
N ASN A 195 1.35 -5.46 2.22
CA ASN A 195 0.67 -6.39 3.13
C ASN A 195 -0.32 -7.29 2.38
N GLY A 196 -0.62 -8.45 2.95
CA GLY A 196 -1.64 -9.38 2.45
C GLY A 196 -2.83 -9.48 3.40
N PHE A 197 -4.04 -9.41 2.87
CA PHE A 197 -5.29 -9.54 3.63
C PHE A 197 -6.20 -10.58 2.99
N THR A 198 -6.60 -11.58 3.76
CA THR A 198 -7.52 -12.64 3.32
C THR A 198 -8.29 -13.20 4.51
N ASP A 199 -9.54 -13.59 4.32
CA ASP A 199 -10.44 -14.05 5.37
C ASP A 199 -10.55 -13.03 6.52
N ILE A 200 -10.87 -11.79 6.13
CA ILE A 200 -11.15 -10.69 7.06
C ILE A 200 -12.65 -10.54 7.25
N GLY A 201 -13.09 -10.54 8.50
CA GLY A 201 -14.50 -10.55 8.89
C GLY A 201 -15.27 -9.31 8.43
N LEU A 202 -14.67 -8.12 8.52
CA LEU A 202 -15.19 -6.83 8.06
C LEU A 202 -14.21 -6.22 7.04
N SER A 203 -13.83 -4.94 7.15
CA SER A 203 -12.96 -4.29 6.18
C SER A 203 -11.49 -4.67 6.38
N ALA A 204 -10.72 -4.79 5.29
CA ALA A 204 -9.30 -5.15 5.41
C ALA A 204 -8.49 -4.03 6.08
N ILE A 205 -8.68 -2.80 5.60
CA ILE A 205 -8.00 -1.59 6.09
C ILE A 205 -9.04 -0.49 6.35
N GLN A 206 -8.91 0.18 7.50
CA GLN A 206 -9.67 1.38 7.88
C GLN A 206 -8.70 2.53 8.15
N LEU A 207 -8.97 3.70 7.57
CA LEU A 207 -8.15 4.92 7.69
C LEU A 207 -9.02 6.09 8.17
N GLY A 208 -8.53 6.80 9.18
CA GLY A 208 -9.25 7.90 9.82
C GLY A 208 -10.36 7.44 10.76
N GLY A 209 -10.93 8.41 11.47
CA GLY A 209 -12.14 8.23 12.25
C GLY A 209 -13.36 8.92 11.61
N ILE A 210 -14.43 9.02 12.40
CA ILE A 210 -15.74 9.57 11.97
C ILE A 210 -16.33 10.59 12.95
N THR A 211 -15.56 10.98 13.96
CA THR A 211 -16.01 11.90 15.02
C THR A 211 -15.71 13.34 14.65
N GLU A 212 -16.21 14.28 15.47
CA GLU A 212 -15.91 15.71 15.30
C GLU A 212 -14.42 16.03 15.30
N LYS A 213 -13.62 15.27 16.05
CA LYS A 213 -12.15 15.41 16.03
C LYS A 213 -11.52 14.99 14.71
N ASP A 214 -12.16 14.07 13.99
CA ASP A 214 -11.63 13.54 12.75
C ASP A 214 -11.98 14.45 11.58
N HIS A 215 -13.21 14.99 11.53
CA HIS A 215 -13.65 15.87 10.46
C HIS A 215 -13.35 17.35 10.72
N HIS A 216 -13.28 17.81 11.98
CA HIS A 216 -12.93 19.19 12.36
C HIS A 216 -11.93 19.18 13.53
N PRO A 217 -10.68 18.77 13.28
CA PRO A 217 -9.64 18.72 14.31
C PRO A 217 -9.42 20.10 14.92
N ALA A 218 -9.66 20.21 16.23
CA ALA A 218 -9.56 21.47 16.97
C ALA A 218 -8.16 21.72 17.57
N VAL A 219 -7.32 20.68 17.61
CA VAL A 219 -5.96 20.74 18.13
C VAL A 219 -5.02 20.04 17.15
N SER A 220 -3.84 20.62 16.98
CA SER A 220 -2.76 19.99 16.22
C SER A 220 -2.43 18.63 16.84
N GLY A 221 -2.45 17.58 16.02
CA GLY A 221 -2.28 16.18 16.44
C GLY A 221 -3.57 15.36 16.40
N ASP A 222 -4.75 15.98 16.26
CA ASP A 222 -6.01 15.25 16.02
C ASP A 222 -6.15 14.81 14.55
N GLU A 223 -5.45 15.47 13.63
CA GLU A 223 -5.45 15.17 12.20
C GLU A 223 -4.92 13.74 11.93
N THR A 224 -5.66 13.00 11.10
CA THR A 224 -5.16 11.76 10.50
C THR A 224 -4.68 12.08 9.09
N GLN A 225 -3.38 11.98 8.84
CA GLN A 225 -2.79 12.53 7.61
C GLN A 225 -1.49 11.85 7.20
N ASP A 226 -1.02 12.17 5.99
CA ASP A 226 0.25 11.68 5.46
C ASP A 226 0.35 10.14 5.43
N LEU A 227 -0.77 9.47 5.14
CA LEU A 227 -0.85 8.01 5.09
C LEU A 227 -0.44 7.51 3.70
N ALA A 228 0.22 6.35 3.66
CA ALA A 228 0.66 5.68 2.44
C ALA A 228 0.20 4.23 2.42
N VAL A 229 -0.94 3.96 1.79
CA VAL A 229 -1.48 2.60 1.64
C VAL A 229 -1.13 2.10 0.26
N THR A 230 0.02 1.40 0.16
CA THR A 230 0.59 1.05 -1.14
C THR A 230 0.91 -0.43 -1.34
N ASN A 231 0.75 -0.93 -2.57
CA ASN A 231 1.18 -2.29 -2.92
C ASN A 231 0.56 -3.40 -2.04
N ASN A 232 -0.61 -3.17 -1.45
CA ASN A 232 -1.28 -4.18 -0.63
C ASN A 232 -2.13 -5.09 -1.50
N ILE A 233 -2.28 -6.32 -1.02
CA ILE A 233 -3.04 -7.37 -1.68
C ILE A 233 -4.22 -7.73 -0.79
N ILE A 234 -5.44 -7.49 -1.30
CA ILE A 234 -6.67 -7.84 -0.59
C ILE A 234 -7.40 -8.88 -1.44
N ARG A 235 -7.63 -10.06 -0.87
CA ARG A 235 -8.25 -11.19 -1.57
C ARG A 235 -9.65 -11.50 -1.08
N THR A 236 -9.91 -11.30 0.20
CA THR A 236 -11.26 -11.40 0.77
C THR A 236 -11.34 -10.52 1.99
N ALA A 237 -12.41 -9.73 2.04
CA ALA A 237 -12.84 -8.93 3.18
C ALA A 237 -14.37 -9.00 3.23
N GLY A 238 -14.97 -8.65 4.37
CA GLY A 238 -16.38 -8.83 4.63
C GLY A 238 -16.77 -10.30 4.66
N ALA A 239 -15.89 -11.19 5.13
CA ALA A 239 -16.13 -12.64 5.20
C ALA A 239 -17.29 -13.00 6.14
N HIS A 240 -17.46 -12.21 7.20
CA HIS A 240 -18.56 -12.33 8.13
C HIS A 240 -19.57 -11.23 7.91
N TYR A 241 -19.17 -9.96 7.93
CA TYR A 241 -20.04 -8.79 7.82
C TYR A 241 -19.96 -8.23 6.41
N ARG A 242 -20.97 -8.52 5.58
CA ARG A 242 -20.89 -8.32 4.12
C ARG A 242 -20.83 -6.87 3.66
N ASP A 243 -21.13 -5.93 4.54
CA ASP A 243 -21.01 -4.49 4.29
C ASP A 243 -19.57 -3.98 4.45
N GLY A 244 -18.63 -4.82 4.90
CA GLY A 244 -17.20 -4.53 4.87
C GLY A 244 -16.67 -4.32 3.43
N VAL A 245 -15.69 -3.44 3.29
CA VAL A 245 -15.04 -3.09 2.02
C VAL A 245 -13.57 -3.50 2.02
N GLY A 246 -12.89 -3.44 0.89
CA GLY A 246 -11.45 -3.68 0.84
C GLY A 246 -10.69 -2.63 1.66
N ILE A 247 -10.76 -1.38 1.24
CA ILE A 247 -10.17 -0.24 1.95
C ILE A 247 -11.29 0.76 2.24
N TRP A 248 -11.45 1.13 3.51
CA TRP A 248 -12.30 2.22 3.93
C TRP A 248 -11.43 3.39 4.39
N ALA A 249 -11.67 4.58 3.86
CA ALA A 249 -10.99 5.81 4.22
C ALA A 249 -12.04 6.87 4.56
N GLY A 250 -12.07 7.31 5.82
CA GLY A 250 -12.97 8.35 6.32
C GLY A 250 -12.39 9.74 6.12
N TYR A 251 -12.25 10.48 7.23
CA TYR A 251 -11.60 11.80 7.24
C TYR A 251 -10.08 11.64 7.38
N ILE A 252 -9.39 11.80 6.26
CA ILE A 252 -7.93 11.80 6.16
C ILE A 252 -7.47 12.95 5.26
N SER A 253 -6.26 13.47 5.47
CA SER A 253 -5.67 14.47 4.57
C SER A 253 -4.32 14.05 4.03
N ASP A 254 -3.97 14.59 2.86
CA ASP A 254 -2.65 14.46 2.22
C ASP A 254 -2.16 13.00 2.12
N SER A 255 -3.11 12.08 1.93
CA SER A 255 -2.88 10.64 2.03
C SER A 255 -3.05 9.93 0.69
N ARG A 256 -2.26 8.87 0.46
CA ARG A 256 -2.23 8.11 -0.79
C ARG A 256 -2.67 6.66 -0.60
N ILE A 257 -3.63 6.23 -1.41
CA ILE A 257 -4.08 4.84 -1.55
C ILE A 257 -3.74 4.41 -2.97
N GLU A 258 -2.58 3.78 -3.16
CA GLU A 258 -2.01 3.59 -4.49
C GLU A 258 -1.46 2.20 -4.76
N HIS A 259 -1.54 1.74 -6.00
CA HIS A 259 -0.95 0.45 -6.40
C HIS A 259 -1.43 -0.77 -5.62
N ASN A 260 -2.66 -0.76 -5.08
CA ASN A 260 -3.22 -1.92 -4.38
C ASN A 260 -3.97 -2.84 -5.34
N ASP A 261 -3.99 -4.15 -5.05
CA ASP A 261 -4.73 -5.14 -5.83
C ASP A 261 -5.81 -5.81 -4.97
N LEU A 262 -7.06 -5.41 -5.21
CA LEU A 262 -8.24 -5.79 -4.46
C LEU A 262 -9.10 -6.76 -5.28
N LYS A 263 -9.52 -7.86 -4.66
CA LYS A 263 -10.33 -8.88 -5.31
C LYS A 263 -11.35 -9.54 -4.38
N SER A 264 -12.42 -10.09 -4.97
CA SER A 264 -13.42 -10.98 -4.36
C SER A 264 -14.10 -10.38 -3.12
N LEU A 265 -14.70 -9.21 -3.33
CA LEU A 265 -15.34 -8.41 -2.29
C LEU A 265 -16.87 -8.51 -2.37
N PRO A 266 -17.57 -8.68 -1.23
CA PRO A 266 -19.02 -8.78 -1.20
C PRO A 266 -19.71 -7.44 -1.57
N TYR A 267 -19.03 -6.33 -1.34
CA TYR A 267 -19.51 -4.97 -1.57
C TYR A 267 -18.48 -4.15 -2.36
N SER A 268 -18.19 -2.91 -1.95
CA SER A 268 -17.28 -1.99 -2.66
C SER A 268 -15.79 -2.34 -2.47
N GLY A 269 -14.97 -1.95 -3.45
CA GLY A 269 -13.52 -2.09 -3.40
C GLY A 269 -12.88 -1.11 -2.43
N ILE A 270 -12.90 0.16 -2.81
CA ILE A 270 -12.42 1.29 -2.01
C ILE A 270 -13.62 2.19 -1.73
N SER A 271 -13.85 2.52 -0.46
CA SER A 271 -14.79 3.54 -0.02
C SER A 271 -14.01 4.72 0.56
N PHE A 272 -14.21 5.92 0.02
CA PHE A 272 -13.44 7.11 0.34
C PHE A 272 -14.32 8.29 0.76
N GLY A 273 -14.01 8.90 1.90
CA GLY A 273 -14.83 9.94 2.53
C GLY A 273 -16.00 9.40 3.36
N TRP A 274 -16.70 10.31 4.03
CA TRP A 274 -17.80 10.01 4.95
C TRP A 274 -18.78 11.17 5.08
N GLY A 275 -19.92 10.94 5.75
CA GLY A 275 -20.74 12.02 6.29
C GLY A 275 -21.87 12.54 5.40
N TRP A 276 -22.01 12.04 4.17
CA TRP A 276 -23.05 12.46 3.22
C TRP A 276 -23.09 13.99 3.04
N GLY A 277 -21.96 14.68 3.08
CA GLY A 277 -21.94 16.14 3.00
C GLY A 277 -22.38 16.90 4.26
N LEU A 278 -22.91 16.22 5.28
CA LEU A 278 -23.55 16.86 6.44
C LEU A 278 -22.56 17.54 7.39
N PHE A 279 -21.31 17.06 7.38
CA PHE A 279 -20.21 17.58 8.19
C PHE A 279 -19.29 18.52 7.41
N ASP A 280 -19.65 18.87 6.18
CA ASP A 280 -18.83 19.77 5.35
C ASP A 280 -19.25 21.24 5.56
N GLU A 281 -18.41 22.15 5.05
CA GLU A 281 -18.69 23.59 5.08
C GLU A 281 -20.07 23.89 4.46
N GLY A 282 -20.94 24.53 5.24
CA GLY A 282 -22.30 24.87 4.81
C GLY A 282 -23.30 23.71 4.84
N GLY A 283 -22.87 22.49 5.17
CA GLY A 283 -23.71 21.29 5.24
C GLY A 283 -24.18 20.77 3.87
N ASN A 284 -25.03 19.75 3.89
CA ASN A 284 -25.58 19.17 2.66
C ASN A 284 -26.95 19.80 2.33
N PRO A 285 -27.08 20.49 1.18
CA PRO A 285 -28.32 21.16 0.78
C PRO A 285 -29.48 20.21 0.45
N ASN A 286 -29.24 18.91 0.27
CA ASN A 286 -30.27 17.92 0.01
C ASN A 286 -31.12 17.58 1.25
N TYR A 287 -30.68 18.01 2.43
CA TYR A 287 -31.41 17.82 3.67
C TYR A 287 -31.93 19.15 4.22
N ASP A 288 -33.25 19.21 4.44
CA ASP A 288 -33.86 20.31 5.20
C ASP A 288 -33.19 20.44 6.56
N GLY A 289 -32.70 21.65 6.88
CA GLY A 289 -32.00 21.93 8.14
C GLY A 289 -30.75 21.07 8.37
N ASN A 290 -30.06 20.66 7.30
CA ASN A 290 -28.87 19.79 7.36
C ASN A 290 -29.13 18.47 8.12
N GLY A 291 -30.35 17.93 8.04
CA GLY A 291 -30.70 16.64 8.64
C GLY A 291 -30.52 16.58 10.16
N ASP A 292 -30.74 17.71 10.84
CA ASP A 292 -30.51 17.92 12.28
C ASP A 292 -29.04 17.75 12.74
N VAL A 293 -28.09 17.80 11.81
CA VAL A 293 -26.65 17.85 12.09
C VAL A 293 -26.18 19.32 12.16
N PRO A 294 -25.33 19.70 13.12
CA PRO A 294 -24.76 21.04 13.16
C PRO A 294 -24.10 21.42 11.83
N VAL A 295 -24.33 22.66 11.39
CA VAL A 295 -23.65 23.23 10.21
C VAL A 295 -22.30 23.77 10.66
N TYR A 296 -21.26 23.48 9.89
CA TYR A 296 -19.90 23.97 10.13
C TYR A 296 -19.54 25.05 9.12
N ASP A 297 -18.78 26.04 9.59
CA ASP A 297 -18.30 27.18 8.78
C ASP A 297 -16.90 26.94 8.18
N SER A 298 -16.38 25.72 8.31
CA SER A 298 -15.08 25.29 7.80
C SER A 298 -15.21 23.99 7.02
N PRO A 299 -14.32 23.71 6.06
CA PRO A 299 -14.23 22.40 5.41
C PRO A 299 -13.87 21.29 6.39
N SER A 300 -14.31 20.07 6.08
CA SER A 300 -13.89 18.87 6.81
C SER A 300 -12.44 18.51 6.48
N ASN A 301 -11.77 17.76 7.37
CA ASN A 301 -10.42 17.24 7.18
C ASN A 301 -10.40 16.01 6.24
N ASN A 302 -10.95 16.19 5.06
CA ASN A 302 -10.85 15.24 3.95
C ASN A 302 -10.36 16.00 2.71
N THR A 303 -9.05 16.13 2.54
CA THR A 303 -8.46 17.02 1.52
C THR A 303 -7.11 16.49 1.02
N GLY A 304 -6.76 16.78 -0.23
CA GLY A 304 -5.42 16.50 -0.77
C GLY A 304 -5.07 15.02 -0.90
N ASN A 305 -6.06 14.13 -0.96
CA ASN A 305 -5.81 12.68 -1.00
C ASN A 305 -5.68 12.14 -2.43
N SER A 306 -4.97 11.04 -2.62
CA SER A 306 -4.88 10.34 -3.89
C SER A 306 -5.39 8.89 -3.79
N VAL A 307 -6.25 8.49 -4.73
CA VAL A 307 -6.65 7.10 -4.95
C VAL A 307 -6.23 6.74 -6.37
N ARG A 308 -4.99 6.25 -6.55
CA ARG A 308 -4.38 6.11 -7.87
C ARG A 308 -3.81 4.74 -8.17
N TRP A 309 -3.84 4.32 -9.44
CA TRP A 309 -3.25 3.04 -9.89
C TRP A 309 -3.69 1.81 -9.10
N ASN A 310 -4.89 1.80 -8.52
CA ASN A 310 -5.39 0.59 -7.86
C ASN A 310 -6.03 -0.33 -8.89
N ARG A 311 -5.87 -1.64 -8.71
CA ARG A 311 -6.62 -2.65 -9.44
C ARG A 311 -7.71 -3.21 -8.55
N ILE A 312 -8.95 -3.15 -9.00
CA ILE A 312 -10.12 -3.66 -8.29
C ILE A 312 -10.84 -4.63 -9.21
N SER A 313 -11.01 -5.87 -8.77
CA SER A 313 -11.71 -6.89 -9.57
C SER A 313 -12.67 -7.74 -8.75
N ASP A 314 -13.71 -8.31 -9.37
CA ASP A 314 -14.60 -9.26 -8.69
C ASP A 314 -15.23 -8.67 -7.41
N TYR A 315 -15.92 -7.55 -7.59
CA TYR A 315 -16.53 -6.75 -6.53
C TYR A 315 -18.06 -6.71 -6.69
N MET A 316 -18.78 -6.21 -5.67
CA MET A 316 -20.25 -6.27 -5.56
C MET A 316 -20.81 -7.69 -5.74
N ARG A 317 -20.21 -8.68 -5.05
CA ARG A 317 -20.64 -10.09 -5.16
C ARG A 317 -21.97 -10.39 -4.48
N GLU A 318 -22.31 -9.64 -3.43
CA GLU A 318 -23.45 -9.97 -2.56
C GLU A 318 -24.35 -8.76 -2.27
N LEU A 319 -23.78 -7.59 -2.01
CA LEU A 319 -24.54 -6.39 -1.65
C LEU A 319 -24.79 -5.47 -2.85
N ALA A 320 -25.58 -4.43 -2.59
CA ALA A 320 -26.04 -3.43 -3.55
C ALA A 320 -25.58 -2.02 -3.20
N ASP A 321 -25.80 -1.07 -4.12
CA ASP A 321 -25.62 0.37 -3.88
C ASP A 321 -24.17 0.72 -3.53
N GLY A 322 -23.26 0.34 -4.43
CA GLY A 322 -21.83 0.45 -4.27
C GLY A 322 -21.10 0.30 -5.60
N ALA A 323 -19.77 0.36 -5.56
CA ALA A 323 -18.94 0.43 -6.76
C ALA A 323 -17.52 -0.08 -6.50
N GLY A 324 -16.69 -0.14 -7.55
CA GLY A 324 -15.29 -0.49 -7.40
C GLY A 324 -14.60 0.56 -6.54
N ILE A 325 -14.82 1.83 -6.89
CA ILE A 325 -14.49 3.00 -6.07
C ILE A 325 -15.78 3.74 -5.75
N TYR A 326 -16.02 3.97 -4.47
CA TYR A 326 -17.17 4.69 -3.93
C TYR A 326 -16.68 5.90 -3.15
N THR A 327 -17.30 7.07 -3.31
CA THR A 327 -16.95 8.29 -2.56
C THR A 327 -18.14 8.90 -1.83
N LEU A 328 -17.88 9.63 -0.75
CA LEU A 328 -18.92 10.27 0.06
C LEU A 328 -18.41 11.56 0.73
N GLY A 329 -19.19 12.64 0.69
CA GLY A 329 -18.79 13.93 1.28
C GLY A 329 -17.65 14.67 0.55
N ASN A 330 -17.33 15.87 1.00
CA ASN A 330 -16.27 16.70 0.42
C ASN A 330 -14.90 16.01 0.55
N ALA A 331 -14.13 16.10 -0.52
CA ALA A 331 -12.78 15.57 -0.65
C ALA A 331 -11.91 16.56 -1.46
N GLY A 332 -11.94 17.84 -1.09
CA GLY A 332 -11.31 18.94 -1.82
C GLY A 332 -9.85 18.69 -2.17
N GLY A 333 -9.46 19.00 -3.41
CA GLY A 333 -8.09 18.79 -3.90
C GLY A 333 -7.66 17.32 -3.93
N SER A 334 -8.59 16.37 -3.78
CA SER A 334 -8.31 14.94 -3.87
C SER A 334 -8.54 14.42 -5.28
N VAL A 335 -7.78 13.41 -5.66
CA VAL A 335 -7.78 12.83 -7.00
C VAL A 335 -8.04 11.33 -6.96
N VAL A 336 -8.92 10.87 -7.85
CA VAL A 336 -9.13 9.45 -8.14
C VAL A 336 -8.73 9.24 -9.59
N SER A 337 -7.57 8.62 -9.82
CA SER A 337 -7.05 8.50 -11.19
C SER A 337 -6.33 7.21 -11.50
N ASP A 338 -6.22 6.90 -12.79
CA ASP A 338 -5.38 5.79 -13.28
C ASP A 338 -5.73 4.42 -12.67
N ASN A 339 -6.92 4.27 -12.08
CA ASN A 339 -7.36 3.01 -11.49
C ASN A 339 -7.89 2.08 -12.59
N TYR A 340 -7.76 0.77 -12.38
CA TYR A 340 -8.36 -0.25 -13.23
C TYR A 340 -9.42 -1.05 -12.46
N ILE A 341 -10.68 -0.83 -12.82
CA ILE A 341 -11.84 -1.43 -12.17
C ILE A 341 -12.49 -2.42 -13.14
N THR A 342 -12.61 -3.68 -12.75
CA THR A 342 -13.09 -4.71 -13.67
C THR A 342 -13.87 -5.84 -13.01
N ASP A 343 -14.58 -6.63 -13.81
CA ASP A 343 -15.26 -7.85 -13.35
C ASP A 343 -16.30 -7.60 -12.25
N LEU A 344 -17.16 -6.58 -12.42
CA LEU A 344 -18.32 -6.37 -11.55
C LEU A 344 -19.21 -7.62 -11.56
N LYS A 345 -19.61 -8.12 -10.38
CA LYS A 345 -20.41 -9.36 -10.30
C LYS A 345 -21.90 -9.17 -10.33
N ASN A 346 -22.40 -8.06 -9.80
CA ASN A 346 -23.80 -7.71 -9.96
C ASN A 346 -23.92 -6.59 -11.02
N PRO A 347 -24.43 -6.91 -12.22
CA PRO A 347 -24.46 -5.97 -13.35
C PRO A 347 -25.44 -4.81 -13.15
N ASN A 348 -26.17 -4.73 -12.05
CA ASN A 348 -27.08 -3.61 -11.75
C ASN A 348 -26.38 -2.42 -11.06
N TYR A 349 -25.05 -2.48 -10.87
CA TYR A 349 -24.30 -1.43 -10.18
C TYR A 349 -23.13 -0.91 -11.03
N PHE A 350 -22.17 -0.25 -10.38
CA PHE A 350 -21.36 0.78 -11.02
C PHE A 350 -19.87 0.45 -11.04
N GLY A 351 -19.16 1.05 -12.00
CA GLY A 351 -17.69 1.12 -12.01
C GLY A 351 -17.19 2.01 -10.87
N ILE A 352 -17.50 3.29 -10.96
CA ILE A 352 -17.22 4.32 -9.95
C ILE A 352 -18.52 4.98 -9.51
N TYR A 353 -18.64 5.28 -8.23
CA TYR A 353 -19.83 5.90 -7.65
C TYR A 353 -19.45 7.07 -6.74
N LEU A 354 -19.76 8.29 -7.20
CA LEU A 354 -19.72 9.49 -6.37
C LEU A 354 -21.07 9.66 -5.69
N ASP A 355 -21.16 9.28 -4.43
CA ASP A 355 -22.40 9.33 -3.65
C ASP A 355 -22.52 10.68 -2.91
N GLU A 356 -23.59 10.82 -2.14
CA GLU A 356 -24.08 12.07 -1.59
C GLU A 356 -23.00 12.97 -0.94
N GLY A 357 -22.99 14.24 -1.33
CA GLY A 357 -22.04 15.24 -0.85
C GLY A 357 -20.65 15.14 -1.45
N SER A 358 -20.35 14.12 -2.27
CA SER A 358 -19.08 14.01 -2.99
C SER A 358 -18.79 15.30 -3.73
N SER A 359 -17.70 15.99 -3.36
CA SER A 359 -17.36 17.30 -3.91
C SER A 359 -15.88 17.60 -3.84
N GLY A 360 -15.40 18.46 -4.75
CA GLY A 360 -13.99 18.86 -4.81
C GLY A 360 -13.05 17.78 -5.33
N LEU A 361 -13.59 16.70 -5.90
CA LEU A 361 -12.83 15.59 -6.47
C LEU A 361 -12.46 15.86 -7.94
N ARG A 362 -11.24 15.45 -8.31
CA ARG A 362 -10.87 15.21 -9.70
C ARG A 362 -10.89 13.71 -9.99
N LEU A 363 -11.69 13.31 -10.97
CA LEU A 363 -11.80 11.94 -11.46
C LEU A 363 -11.23 11.88 -12.87
N ASN A 364 -10.02 11.33 -13.05
CA ASN A 364 -9.39 11.31 -14.36
C ASN A 364 -8.66 10.02 -14.71
N ARG A 365 -8.60 9.67 -16.00
CA ARG A 365 -7.81 8.53 -16.49
C ARG A 365 -8.14 7.18 -15.83
N ASN A 366 -9.32 7.00 -15.26
CA ASN A 366 -9.73 5.69 -14.74
C ASN A 366 -10.19 4.79 -15.89
N VAL A 367 -9.92 3.49 -15.78
CA VAL A 367 -10.38 2.49 -16.75
C VAL A 367 -11.39 1.56 -16.10
N THR A 368 -12.59 1.48 -16.66
CA THR A 368 -13.60 0.49 -16.28
C THR A 368 -13.81 -0.54 -17.40
N CYS A 369 -13.87 -1.81 -17.05
CA CYS A 369 -14.04 -2.90 -18.03
C CYS A 369 -14.85 -4.06 -17.46
N ARG A 370 -15.79 -4.61 -18.24
CA ARG A 370 -16.80 -5.56 -17.77
C ARG A 370 -17.55 -4.97 -16.58
N THR A 371 -18.00 -3.73 -16.75
CA THR A 371 -18.86 -3.04 -15.79
C THR A 371 -20.34 -3.23 -16.11
N GLY A 372 -21.19 -2.92 -15.14
CA GLY A 372 -22.61 -3.25 -15.17
C GLY A 372 -23.44 -2.15 -15.80
N GLU A 373 -24.32 -1.58 -15.00
CA GLU A 373 -25.37 -0.68 -15.47
C GLU A 373 -24.79 0.63 -15.99
N SER A 374 -23.76 1.15 -15.32
CA SER A 374 -23.03 2.34 -15.76
C SER A 374 -21.59 2.30 -15.28
N TRP A 375 -20.70 2.95 -16.02
CA TRP A 375 -19.30 3.07 -15.59
C TRP A 375 -19.14 4.09 -14.47
N LEU A 376 -20.03 5.10 -14.42
CA LEU A 376 -20.07 6.17 -13.43
C LEU A 376 -21.50 6.44 -12.96
N ASN A 377 -21.67 6.55 -11.64
CA ASN A 377 -22.89 7.07 -11.01
C ASN A 377 -22.53 8.29 -10.13
N VAL A 378 -23.23 9.41 -10.31
CA VAL A 378 -23.02 10.69 -9.61
C VAL A 378 -24.29 11.10 -8.88
N HIS A 379 -24.45 10.61 -7.65
CA HIS A 379 -25.66 10.82 -6.84
C HIS A 379 -25.50 11.96 -5.86
N ALA A 380 -26.40 12.95 -5.92
CA ALA A 380 -26.48 14.03 -4.94
C ALA A 380 -25.11 14.71 -4.64
N SER A 381 -24.31 14.90 -5.69
CA SER A 381 -22.89 15.26 -5.66
C SER A 381 -22.67 16.58 -6.40
N PHE A 382 -21.61 17.34 -6.11
CA PHE A 382 -21.44 18.69 -6.66
C PHE A 382 -19.97 19.12 -6.72
N ARG A 383 -19.62 20.00 -7.66
CA ARG A 383 -18.28 20.60 -7.84
C ARG A 383 -17.16 19.56 -8.03
N ASN A 384 -17.39 18.56 -8.87
CA ASN A 384 -16.36 17.58 -9.26
C ASN A 384 -15.95 17.79 -10.72
N VAL A 385 -14.71 17.42 -11.02
CA VAL A 385 -14.11 17.49 -12.36
C VAL A 385 -13.86 16.06 -12.83
N ILE A 386 -14.58 15.61 -13.86
CA ILE A 386 -14.59 14.22 -14.33
C ILE A 386 -14.17 14.19 -15.79
N LEU A 387 -12.88 13.94 -16.04
CA LEU A 387 -12.27 14.12 -17.35
C LEU A 387 -11.46 12.88 -17.77
N HIS A 388 -11.40 12.57 -19.06
CA HIS A 388 -10.46 11.56 -19.58
C HIS A 388 -10.57 10.16 -18.98
N ASN A 389 -11.74 9.72 -18.53
CA ASN A 389 -11.97 8.35 -18.10
C ASN A 389 -12.34 7.46 -19.29
N PHE A 390 -12.04 6.17 -19.19
CA PHE A 390 -12.19 5.20 -20.27
C PHE A 390 -13.07 4.04 -19.81
N ALA A 391 -14.14 3.76 -20.54
CA ALA A 391 -15.14 2.81 -20.09
C ALA A 391 -15.61 1.86 -21.19
N ASP A 392 -15.92 0.63 -20.79
CA ASP A 392 -16.53 -0.35 -21.69
C ASP A 392 -18.03 -0.14 -21.92
N VAL A 393 -18.70 0.44 -20.93
CA VAL A 393 -20.11 0.81 -20.97
C VAL A 393 -20.20 2.29 -21.32
N ASP A 394 -21.16 2.66 -22.17
CA ASP A 394 -21.38 4.06 -22.57
C ASP A 394 -22.12 4.88 -21.49
N GLU A 395 -23.04 4.21 -20.79
CA GLU A 395 -23.93 4.81 -19.81
C GLU A 395 -23.19 5.35 -18.58
N TYR A 396 -23.51 6.60 -18.20
CA TYR A 396 -23.28 7.16 -16.87
C TYR A 396 -24.56 7.78 -16.32
N LYS A 397 -24.65 7.92 -15.00
CA LYS A 397 -25.85 8.39 -14.31
C LYS A 397 -25.55 9.61 -13.43
N ILE A 398 -26.48 10.57 -13.41
CA ILE A 398 -26.39 11.77 -12.56
C ILE A 398 -27.70 11.97 -11.74
N PRO A 399 -28.12 11.01 -10.89
CA PRO A 399 -29.39 11.09 -10.18
C PRO A 399 -29.34 12.10 -9.03
N GLY A 400 -30.29 13.05 -8.98
CA GLY A 400 -30.39 14.01 -7.87
C GLY A 400 -29.24 15.03 -7.81
N THR A 401 -28.47 15.15 -8.88
CA THR A 401 -27.38 16.11 -9.04
C THR A 401 -27.74 17.04 -10.20
N GLU A 402 -27.59 18.35 -10.01
CA GLU A 402 -27.78 19.32 -11.09
C GLU A 402 -26.61 19.21 -12.10
N PRO A 403 -26.86 18.96 -13.40
CA PRO A 403 -25.77 18.74 -14.36
C PRO A 403 -24.80 19.92 -14.49
N SER A 404 -25.22 21.14 -14.19
CA SER A 404 -24.39 22.35 -14.29
C SER A 404 -23.34 22.48 -13.18
N VAL A 405 -23.43 21.66 -12.12
CA VAL A 405 -22.49 21.74 -10.99
C VAL A 405 -21.43 20.65 -11.02
N VAL A 406 -21.35 19.85 -12.09
CA VAL A 406 -20.29 18.84 -12.30
C VAL A 406 -19.77 19.01 -13.73
N ASP A 407 -18.44 18.99 -13.88
CA ASP A 407 -17.81 19.01 -15.20
C ASP A 407 -17.53 17.59 -15.65
N ILE A 408 -18.22 17.12 -16.70
CA ILE A 408 -18.02 15.78 -17.28
C ILE A 408 -17.75 15.95 -18.77
N ASP A 409 -16.47 15.91 -19.13
CA ASP A 409 -16.03 16.13 -20.50
C ASP A 409 -14.86 15.20 -20.88
N GLU A 410 -14.60 15.06 -22.17
CA GLU A 410 -13.41 14.39 -22.71
C GLU A 410 -13.23 12.92 -22.23
N ASN A 411 -14.32 12.27 -21.80
CA ASN A 411 -14.36 10.84 -21.43
C ASN A 411 -14.63 9.97 -22.67
N SER A 412 -14.05 8.77 -22.72
CA SER A 412 -14.20 7.81 -23.82
C SER A 412 -14.90 6.54 -23.35
N SER A 413 -16.16 6.37 -23.69
CA SER A 413 -17.03 5.28 -23.21
C SER A 413 -17.55 4.39 -24.36
N GLY A 414 -18.16 3.26 -24.02
CA GLY A 414 -18.70 2.31 -25.00
C GLY A 414 -17.65 1.52 -25.81
N LEU A 415 -16.41 1.44 -25.30
CA LEU A 415 -15.30 0.78 -25.99
C LEU A 415 -15.21 -0.71 -25.65
N PRO A 416 -14.84 -1.61 -26.57
CA PRO A 416 -14.49 -2.97 -26.15
C PRO A 416 -13.27 -2.93 -25.23
N CYS A 417 -13.23 -3.79 -24.20
CA CYS A 417 -12.14 -3.77 -23.21
C CYS A 417 -10.72 -3.84 -23.81
N GLN A 418 -10.56 -4.47 -24.97
CA GLN A 418 -9.28 -4.58 -25.68
C GLN A 418 -8.80 -3.25 -26.29
N ALA A 419 -9.71 -2.29 -26.48
CA ALA A 419 -9.41 -0.96 -26.99
C ALA A 419 -9.21 0.08 -25.86
N LEU A 420 -9.44 -0.30 -24.60
CA LEU A 420 -9.15 0.56 -23.46
C LEU A 420 -7.63 0.75 -23.28
N PRO A 421 -7.18 1.85 -22.65
CA PRO A 421 -5.76 2.15 -22.51
C PRO A 421 -4.98 1.05 -21.76
N ALA A 422 -4.17 0.29 -22.52
CA ALA A 422 -3.38 -0.80 -21.96
C ALA A 422 -2.27 -0.31 -21.02
N SER A 423 -1.80 0.93 -21.17
CA SER A 423 -0.82 1.57 -20.27
C SER A 423 -1.39 1.69 -18.85
N ILE A 424 -2.61 2.22 -18.72
CA ILE A 424 -3.29 2.39 -17.44
C ILE A 424 -3.60 1.02 -16.82
N MET A 425 -4.20 0.11 -17.59
CA MET A 425 -4.54 -1.23 -17.10
C MET A 425 -3.32 -2.05 -16.61
N LYS A 426 -2.15 -1.86 -17.21
CA LYS A 426 -0.91 -2.55 -16.81
C LYS A 426 -0.23 -1.90 -15.61
N SER A 427 -0.34 -0.59 -15.47
CA SER A 427 0.26 0.16 -14.37
C SER A 427 -0.58 0.08 -13.09
N ALA A 428 -1.88 -0.16 -13.23
CA ALA A 428 -2.79 -0.37 -12.12
C ALA A 428 -2.54 -1.71 -11.40
N GLY A 429 -2.67 -1.67 -10.08
CA GLY A 429 -2.33 -2.76 -9.17
C GLY A 429 -0.87 -2.66 -8.73
N LEU A 430 -0.31 -3.80 -8.35
CA LEU A 430 1.00 -3.86 -7.72
C LEU A 430 2.12 -3.41 -8.65
N THR A 431 3.06 -2.60 -8.13
CA THR A 431 4.24 -2.18 -8.89
C THR A 431 5.13 -3.38 -9.27
N PRO A 432 5.83 -3.35 -10.43
CA PRO A 432 6.73 -4.42 -10.83
C PRO A 432 7.78 -4.76 -9.76
N GLY A 433 7.99 -6.05 -9.51
CA GLY A 433 8.96 -6.51 -8.51
C GLY A 433 8.49 -6.48 -7.05
N SER A 434 7.38 -5.80 -6.72
CA SER A 434 6.78 -5.85 -5.37
C SER A 434 6.45 -7.29 -4.96
N VAL A 435 5.75 -8.04 -5.81
CA VAL A 435 5.37 -9.47 -5.61
C VAL A 435 6.60 -10.38 -5.42
N SER A 436 7.70 -10.08 -6.12
CA SER A 436 8.92 -10.89 -6.05
C SER A 436 9.63 -10.76 -4.69
N LYS A 437 9.37 -9.67 -3.96
CA LYS A 437 9.96 -9.37 -2.66
C LYS A 437 9.17 -10.00 -1.50
N PHE A 438 8.02 -10.64 -1.75
CA PHE A 438 7.31 -11.46 -0.77
C PHE A 438 7.96 -12.85 -0.64
N SER A 439 8.04 -13.41 0.57
CA SER A 439 8.62 -14.75 0.77
C SER A 439 7.73 -15.86 0.17
N SER A 440 8.30 -17.02 -0.15
CA SER A 440 7.63 -18.12 -0.87
C SER A 440 6.21 -18.50 -0.40
N PRO A 441 5.89 -18.59 0.91
CA PRO A 441 4.52 -18.92 1.35
C PRO A 441 3.49 -17.82 1.03
N TRP A 442 3.92 -16.58 0.82
CA TRP A 442 3.05 -15.45 0.46
C TRP A 442 2.64 -15.47 -0.99
N ARG A 443 3.55 -15.86 -1.89
CA ARG A 443 3.23 -16.00 -3.31
C ARG A 443 2.11 -17.00 -3.54
N ALA A 444 2.06 -18.07 -2.75
CA ALA A 444 1.01 -19.09 -2.82
C ALA A 444 -0.36 -18.59 -2.35
N LEU A 445 -0.42 -17.84 -1.24
CA LEU A 445 -1.65 -17.23 -0.72
C LEU A 445 -2.19 -16.10 -1.62
N VAL A 446 -1.31 -15.40 -2.34
CA VAL A 446 -1.65 -14.38 -3.35
C VAL A 446 -2.18 -15.00 -4.66
N ALA A 447 -1.83 -16.27 -4.94
CA ALA A 447 -2.01 -16.91 -6.24
C ALA A 447 -3.33 -17.68 -6.45
N ARG A 448 -4.20 -17.88 -5.45
CA ARG A 448 -5.46 -18.62 -5.67
C ARG A 448 -6.70 -18.03 -4.99
N PRO A 449 -7.75 -17.69 -5.77
CA PRO A 449 -9.12 -17.67 -5.30
C PRO A 449 -9.71 -19.11 -5.32
N ASP A 450 -10.46 -19.47 -4.29
CA ASP A 450 -11.57 -20.45 -4.31
C ASP A 450 -11.33 -21.96 -4.58
N SER A 451 -10.25 -22.59 -4.09
CA SER A 451 -10.27 -24.06 -3.95
C SER A 451 -9.62 -24.54 -2.66
N ALA A 452 -10.37 -25.26 -1.82
CA ALA A 452 -9.82 -25.99 -0.69
C ALA A 452 -8.74 -26.97 -1.19
N ASP A 453 -7.54 -26.85 -0.64
CA ASP A 453 -6.42 -27.71 -0.96
C ASP A 453 -6.53 -29.04 -0.20
N ASN A 454 -6.62 -30.13 -0.95
CA ASN A 454 -6.74 -31.47 -0.42
C ASN A 454 -5.51 -32.33 -0.74
N GLU A 455 -4.47 -31.76 -1.33
CA GLU A 455 -3.23 -32.47 -1.62
C GLU A 455 -2.28 -32.30 -0.43
N ALA A 456 -1.68 -33.40 0.02
CA ALA A 456 -0.74 -33.35 1.12
C ALA A 456 0.69 -33.13 0.60
N PRO A 457 1.55 -32.43 1.37
CA PRO A 457 2.94 -32.24 0.99
C PRO A 457 3.69 -33.54 0.71
N ALA A 458 4.70 -33.45 -0.15
CA ALA A 458 5.62 -34.54 -0.42
C ALA A 458 6.29 -35.02 0.87
N LYS A 459 6.45 -36.33 0.99
CA LYS A 459 7.16 -36.96 2.11
C LYS A 459 8.56 -36.37 2.25
N VAL A 460 8.92 -35.99 3.47
CA VAL A 460 10.24 -35.43 3.81
C VAL A 460 11.38 -36.36 3.33
N SER A 461 12.35 -35.77 2.64
CA SER A 461 13.61 -36.40 2.23
C SER A 461 14.79 -35.83 3.03
N GLY A 462 15.96 -36.46 2.96
CA GLY A 462 17.17 -35.94 3.60
C GLY A 462 17.20 -35.94 5.13
N LEU A 463 16.17 -36.47 5.82
CA LEU A 463 16.12 -36.46 7.28
C LEU A 463 17.32 -37.16 7.92
N GLN A 464 18.09 -36.41 8.71
CA GLN A 464 19.31 -36.86 9.39
C GLN A 464 19.54 -36.12 10.72
N VAL A 465 20.33 -36.71 11.60
CA VAL A 465 20.87 -36.04 12.80
C VAL A 465 22.22 -35.43 12.44
N VAL A 466 22.37 -34.12 12.59
CA VAL A 466 23.59 -33.38 12.20
C VAL A 466 24.49 -33.04 13.38
N ALA A 467 23.95 -33.03 14.61
CA ALA A 467 24.71 -32.89 15.84
C ALA A 467 23.97 -33.54 17.02
N SER A 468 24.68 -33.99 18.06
CA SER A 468 24.05 -34.58 19.24
C SER A 468 24.93 -34.53 20.49
N THR A 469 24.28 -34.46 21.66
CA THR A 469 24.89 -34.66 22.98
C THR A 469 24.16 -35.77 23.73
N SER A 470 24.54 -36.02 24.98
CA SER A 470 23.86 -37.00 25.84
C SER A 470 22.42 -36.64 26.22
N SER A 471 21.94 -35.44 25.88
CA SER A 471 20.57 -35.00 26.16
C SER A 471 19.91 -34.19 25.04
N ARG A 472 20.58 -34.00 23.89
CA ARG A 472 20.07 -33.22 22.76
C ARG A 472 20.43 -33.87 21.42
N ALA A 473 19.63 -33.62 20.39
CA ALA A 473 19.93 -34.00 19.00
C ALA A 473 19.41 -32.93 18.04
N THR A 474 20.27 -32.41 17.17
CA THR A 474 19.91 -31.46 16.11
C THR A 474 19.64 -32.21 14.82
N LEU A 475 18.47 -31.98 14.27
CA LEU A 475 17.96 -32.61 13.05
C LEU A 475 18.02 -31.63 11.90
N ASP A 476 18.22 -32.17 10.70
CA ASP A 476 18.11 -31.45 9.43
C ASP A 476 17.41 -32.34 8.39
N TRP A 477 16.74 -31.72 7.42
CA TRP A 477 16.07 -32.41 6.30
C TRP A 477 15.87 -31.48 5.10
N ASP A 478 15.52 -32.05 3.95
CA ASP A 478 15.23 -31.25 2.75
C ASP A 478 13.85 -30.61 2.83
N THR A 479 13.68 -29.43 2.23
CA THR A 479 12.37 -28.79 2.10
C THR A 479 11.39 -29.67 1.31
N SER A 480 10.25 -30.01 1.92
CA SER A 480 9.15 -30.69 1.24
C SER A 480 8.48 -29.77 0.21
N THR A 481 8.14 -30.34 -0.94
CA THR A 481 7.37 -29.66 -1.99
C THR A 481 5.89 -30.01 -1.89
N ASP A 482 5.04 -29.10 -2.29
CA ASP A 482 3.59 -29.28 -2.30
C ASP A 482 2.98 -28.41 -3.42
N ASN A 483 1.75 -28.71 -3.86
CA ASN A 483 1.09 -27.99 -4.94
C ASN A 483 0.73 -26.53 -4.55
N LEU A 484 0.52 -26.24 -3.25
CA LEU A 484 0.30 -24.92 -2.65
C LEU A 484 1.38 -24.52 -1.65
N GLY A 485 2.26 -25.45 -1.29
CA GLY A 485 3.46 -25.18 -0.52
C GLY A 485 3.38 -25.67 0.92
N THR A 486 4.54 -26.04 1.46
CA THR A 486 4.68 -26.50 2.85
C THR A 486 4.81 -25.30 3.80
N THR A 487 3.99 -25.24 4.84
CA THR A 487 4.00 -24.18 5.89
C THR A 487 4.74 -24.58 7.16
N GLY A 488 5.13 -25.84 7.29
CA GLY A 488 6.00 -26.28 8.38
C GLY A 488 6.06 -27.80 8.52
N TYR A 489 6.60 -28.26 9.64
CA TYR A 489 6.85 -29.66 9.94
C TYR A 489 6.42 -30.01 11.36
N GLU A 490 5.99 -31.25 11.56
CA GLU A 490 5.75 -31.87 12.86
C GLU A 490 6.81 -32.93 13.11
N VAL A 491 7.45 -32.89 14.29
CA VAL A 491 8.48 -33.85 14.69
C VAL A 491 8.00 -34.63 15.90
N SER A 492 8.00 -35.95 15.77
CA SER A 492 7.61 -36.90 16.81
C SER A 492 8.80 -37.69 17.30
N VAL A 493 8.89 -37.87 18.62
CA VAL A 493 9.87 -38.74 19.27
C VAL A 493 9.12 -39.92 19.89
N ASN A 494 9.49 -41.15 19.52
CA ASN A 494 8.82 -42.39 19.92
C ASN A 494 7.30 -42.36 19.71
N GLY A 495 6.87 -41.80 18.58
CA GLY A 495 5.46 -41.70 18.18
C GLY A 495 4.67 -40.55 18.83
N VAL A 496 5.31 -39.71 19.66
CA VAL A 496 4.68 -38.54 20.29
C VAL A 496 5.16 -37.25 19.62
N VAL A 497 4.25 -36.48 19.02
CA VAL A 497 4.56 -35.15 18.46
C VAL A 497 5.07 -34.26 19.58
N SER A 498 6.34 -33.87 19.49
CA SER A 498 7.07 -33.16 20.56
C SER A 498 7.51 -31.77 20.12
N TYR A 499 7.65 -31.53 18.81
CA TYR A 499 8.09 -30.25 18.26
C TYR A 499 7.35 -29.92 16.96
N ALA A 500 7.26 -28.62 16.66
CA ALA A 500 6.81 -28.10 15.37
C ALA A 500 7.73 -26.96 14.93
N THR A 501 8.04 -26.90 13.64
CA THR A 501 8.94 -25.89 13.05
C THR A 501 8.39 -25.41 11.70
N GLU A 502 8.68 -24.18 11.31
CA GLU A 502 8.28 -23.61 10.00
C GLU A 502 9.33 -23.86 8.91
N HIS A 503 10.54 -24.26 9.30
CA HIS A 503 11.68 -24.51 8.42
C HIS A 503 12.24 -25.92 8.62
N PRO A 504 12.97 -26.47 7.63
CA PRO A 504 13.64 -27.74 7.82
C PRO A 504 14.67 -27.66 8.94
N GLY A 505 14.62 -28.65 9.84
CA GLY A 505 15.50 -28.77 11.00
C GLY A 505 14.87 -28.36 12.33
N VAL A 506 15.32 -29.02 13.40
CA VAL A 506 14.96 -28.70 14.80
C VAL A 506 15.96 -29.35 15.76
N THR A 507 16.20 -28.72 16.92
CA THR A 507 16.97 -29.34 18.01
C THR A 507 16.04 -29.95 19.06
N LEU A 508 16.10 -31.27 19.20
CA LEU A 508 15.45 -32.03 20.27
C LEU A 508 16.23 -31.84 21.57
N GLY A 509 15.54 -31.58 22.68
CA GLY A 509 16.11 -31.54 24.03
C GLY A 509 15.49 -32.56 24.99
N ARG A 510 16.11 -32.69 26.17
CA ARG A 510 15.70 -33.59 27.26
C ARG A 510 15.69 -35.07 26.87
N LEU A 511 16.60 -35.46 25.98
CA LEU A 511 16.81 -36.86 25.64
C LEU A 511 17.49 -37.58 26.82
N THR A 512 17.21 -38.87 26.96
CA THR A 512 17.86 -39.71 27.96
C THR A 512 19.10 -40.34 27.36
N ALA A 513 20.27 -40.07 27.94
CA ALA A 513 21.55 -40.63 27.53
C ALA A 513 21.49 -42.17 27.43
N GLY A 514 22.18 -42.73 26.43
CA GLY A 514 22.28 -44.17 26.21
C GLY A 514 20.97 -44.87 25.80
N LYS A 515 19.95 -44.11 25.36
CA LYS A 515 18.69 -44.67 24.84
C LYS A 515 18.58 -44.49 23.33
N SER A 516 18.02 -45.51 22.67
CA SER A 516 17.60 -45.43 21.27
C SER A 516 16.21 -44.81 21.18
N ILE A 517 16.00 -43.89 20.23
CA ILE A 517 14.73 -43.21 19.99
C ILE A 517 14.37 -43.24 18.50
N ASP A 518 13.08 -43.34 18.20
CA ASP A 518 12.55 -43.16 16.84
C ASP A 518 12.10 -41.71 16.64
N ILE A 519 12.58 -41.11 15.57
CA ILE A 519 12.30 -39.71 15.20
C ILE A 519 11.54 -39.71 13.88
N SER A 520 10.30 -39.22 13.90
CA SER A 520 9.44 -39.11 12.72
C SER A 520 9.16 -37.66 12.38
N VAL A 521 9.28 -37.28 11.10
CA VAL A 521 8.95 -35.93 10.60
C VAL A 521 7.85 -36.01 9.54
N ARG A 522 6.87 -35.10 9.62
CA ARG A 522 5.87 -34.84 8.59
C ARG A 522 5.90 -33.38 8.17
N ALA A 523 5.76 -33.11 6.89
CA ALA A 523 5.49 -31.78 6.36
C ALA A 523 3.99 -31.45 6.46
N ARG A 524 3.66 -30.17 6.61
CA ARG A 524 2.30 -29.63 6.74
C ARG A 524 2.13 -28.46 5.79
N ASP A 525 1.01 -28.38 5.07
CA ASP A 525 0.65 -27.23 4.22
C ASP A 525 -0.21 -26.19 4.96
N ALA A 526 -0.73 -25.20 4.24
CA ALA A 526 -1.59 -24.15 4.80
C ALA A 526 -3.02 -24.62 5.09
N ALA A 527 -3.49 -25.66 4.40
CA ALA A 527 -4.80 -26.28 4.60
C ALA A 527 -4.81 -27.30 5.75
N GLY A 528 -3.64 -27.66 6.27
CA GLY A 528 -3.45 -28.60 7.35
C GLY A 528 -3.27 -30.05 6.90
N ASN A 529 -3.07 -30.33 5.61
CA ASN A 529 -2.76 -31.68 5.16
C ASN A 529 -1.32 -32.05 5.58
N LEU A 530 -1.11 -33.32 5.93
CA LEU A 530 0.16 -33.83 6.43
C LEU A 530 0.75 -34.86 5.47
N SER A 531 2.05 -34.74 5.21
CA SER A 531 2.79 -35.75 4.45
C SER A 531 2.83 -37.09 5.18
N LYS A 532 3.19 -38.16 4.47
CA LYS A 532 3.56 -39.44 5.12
C LYS A 532 4.77 -39.24 6.03
N ASP A 533 4.84 -40.00 7.12
CA ASP A 533 5.97 -39.99 8.05
C ASP A 533 7.27 -40.39 7.34
N ARG A 534 8.33 -39.61 7.60
CA ARG A 534 9.72 -40.03 7.41
C ARG A 534 10.33 -40.30 8.78
N THR A 535 10.71 -41.55 9.03
CA THR A 535 11.24 -41.99 10.33
C THR A 535 12.70 -42.43 10.22
N ILE A 536 13.51 -42.05 11.21
CA ILE A 536 14.85 -42.58 11.46
C ILE A 536 14.97 -43.03 12.92
N THR A 537 15.85 -43.98 13.20
CA THR A 537 16.21 -44.39 14.57
C THR A 537 17.54 -43.75 14.93
N PHE A 538 17.66 -43.20 16.14
CA PHE A 538 18.84 -42.51 16.64
C PHE A 538 19.21 -42.98 18.05
N ASP A 539 20.49 -43.33 18.24
CA ASP A 539 21.05 -43.71 19.54
C ASP A 539 21.63 -42.49 20.24
N VAL A 540 21.05 -42.09 21.38
CA VAL A 540 21.50 -40.92 22.14
C VAL A 540 22.84 -41.23 22.82
N PRO A 541 23.89 -40.41 22.61
CA PRO A 541 25.20 -40.59 23.23
C PRO A 541 25.16 -40.74 24.77
N GLU A 542 26.14 -41.44 25.33
CA GLU A 542 26.38 -41.50 26.78
C GLU A 542 26.85 -40.12 27.31
N ALA A 543 26.54 -39.80 28.57
CA ALA A 543 27.02 -38.55 29.19
C ALA A 543 28.52 -38.66 29.53
N SER A 544 29.34 -37.81 28.95
CA SER A 544 30.73 -37.59 29.36
C SER A 544 30.83 -36.39 30.31
N GLU A 545 31.84 -36.40 31.19
CA GLU A 545 32.03 -35.41 32.26
C GLU A 545 32.10 -33.96 31.73
N SER A 546 31.52 -33.01 32.48
CA SER A 546 31.29 -31.61 32.08
C SER A 546 32.57 -30.86 31.71
N ASP A 547 32.53 -30.11 30.61
CA ASP A 547 33.58 -29.17 30.22
C ASP A 547 33.54 -27.89 31.07
N THR A 548 34.72 -27.44 31.49
CA THR A 548 34.93 -26.25 32.32
C THR A 548 35.86 -25.23 31.67
N THR A 549 36.21 -25.43 30.39
CA THR A 549 37.17 -24.57 29.68
C THR A 549 36.42 -23.56 28.82
N PRO A 550 36.62 -22.24 29.00
CA PRO A 550 35.98 -21.25 28.14
C PRO A 550 36.62 -21.14 26.74
N PRO A 551 35.84 -20.73 25.71
CA PRO A 551 36.39 -20.41 24.39
C PRO A 551 37.45 -19.32 24.40
N THR A 552 38.32 -19.35 23.38
CA THR A 552 39.22 -18.24 23.07
C THR A 552 38.45 -16.98 22.64
N ALA A 553 39.02 -15.79 22.88
CA ALA A 553 38.38 -14.54 22.48
C ALA A 553 38.32 -14.39 20.94
N PRO A 554 37.26 -13.76 20.38
CA PRO A 554 37.20 -13.46 18.96
C PRO A 554 38.41 -12.63 18.51
N SER A 555 39.03 -12.99 17.39
CA SER A 555 40.18 -12.27 16.83
C SER A 555 39.82 -11.52 15.54
N ASN A 556 40.62 -10.56 15.10
CA ASN A 556 40.42 -9.78 13.85
C ASN A 556 39.04 -9.09 13.73
N LEU A 557 38.46 -8.65 14.85
CA LEU A 557 37.24 -7.85 14.86
C LEU A 557 37.45 -6.54 14.08
N ARG A 558 36.60 -6.28 13.08
CA ARG A 558 36.66 -5.09 12.22
C ARG A 558 35.27 -4.65 11.74
N VAL A 559 35.19 -3.38 11.32
CA VAL A 559 34.05 -2.85 10.56
C VAL A 559 34.25 -3.17 9.07
N ALA A 560 33.38 -4.00 8.50
CA ALA A 560 33.40 -4.40 7.09
C ALA A 560 32.57 -3.49 6.18
N GLY A 561 31.65 -2.70 6.74
CA GLY A 561 30.86 -1.70 6.01
C GLY A 561 30.17 -0.72 6.96
N ALA A 562 29.98 0.52 6.51
CA ALA A 562 29.28 1.56 7.24
C ALA A 562 28.35 2.35 6.32
N GLY A 563 27.10 2.49 6.75
CA GLY A 563 26.07 3.35 6.17
C GLY A 563 25.74 4.52 7.09
N THR A 564 24.69 5.27 6.76
CA THR A 564 24.20 6.39 7.59
C THR A 564 23.46 5.93 8.84
N SER A 565 22.90 4.71 8.86
CA SER A 565 22.16 4.16 10.01
C SER A 565 22.48 2.70 10.34
N SER A 566 23.61 2.19 9.83
CA SER A 566 24.01 0.80 10.07
C SER A 566 25.52 0.59 9.93
N ILE A 567 26.02 -0.45 10.59
CA ILE A 567 27.38 -0.97 10.41
C ILE A 567 27.35 -2.48 10.19
N VAL A 568 28.38 -3.01 9.53
CA VAL A 568 28.62 -4.45 9.39
C VAL A 568 29.94 -4.80 10.08
N LEU A 569 29.90 -5.77 10.98
CA LEU A 569 31.04 -6.24 11.77
C LEU A 569 31.44 -7.65 11.32
N GLU A 570 32.74 -7.91 11.31
CA GLU A 570 33.31 -9.22 11.00
C GLU A 570 34.47 -9.55 11.95
N TRP A 571 34.62 -10.82 12.31
CA TRP A 571 35.73 -11.35 13.11
C TRP A 571 36.15 -12.75 12.63
N SER A 572 37.24 -13.27 13.20
CA SER A 572 37.71 -14.65 13.01
C SER A 572 37.12 -15.58 14.07
N PRO A 573 36.85 -16.86 13.74
CA PRO A 573 36.26 -17.81 14.68
C PRO A 573 37.10 -18.01 15.95
N SER A 574 36.41 -18.18 17.08
CA SER A 574 36.98 -18.65 18.35
C SER A 574 37.12 -20.17 18.37
N GLU A 575 38.14 -20.66 19.07
CA GLU A 575 38.43 -22.07 19.33
C GLU A 575 38.05 -22.46 20.76
N ASP A 576 37.52 -23.68 20.92
CA ASP A 576 37.21 -24.32 22.20
C ASP A 576 37.30 -25.86 22.08
N LEU A 577 37.49 -26.59 23.19
CA LEU A 577 37.59 -28.06 23.19
C LEU A 577 36.26 -28.77 22.89
N VAL A 578 35.13 -28.20 23.30
CA VAL A 578 33.78 -28.71 23.05
C VAL A 578 33.05 -27.90 21.97
N GLY A 579 33.60 -26.73 21.62
CA GLY A 579 33.21 -25.94 20.46
C GLY A 579 32.36 -24.73 20.84
N VAL A 580 32.43 -23.70 19.98
CA VAL A 580 31.73 -22.42 20.21
C VAL A 580 30.31 -22.51 19.68
N GLU A 581 29.32 -22.30 20.55
CA GLU A 581 27.89 -22.35 20.24
C GLU A 581 27.42 -21.05 19.59
N LYS A 582 27.86 -19.89 20.13
CA LYS A 582 27.43 -18.56 19.67
C LYS A 582 28.40 -17.44 20.07
N TYR A 583 28.19 -16.28 19.47
CA TYR A 583 28.77 -15.00 19.85
C TYR A 583 27.68 -14.06 20.32
N GLU A 584 28.01 -13.20 21.29
CA GLU A 584 27.19 -12.08 21.72
C GLU A 584 27.91 -10.78 21.37
N VAL A 585 27.19 -9.86 20.72
CA VAL A 585 27.68 -8.58 20.22
C VAL A 585 26.92 -7.45 20.88
N THR A 586 27.63 -6.51 21.50
CA THR A 586 27.06 -5.31 22.11
C THR A 586 27.60 -4.08 21.39
N VAL A 587 26.72 -3.14 21.01
CA VAL A 587 27.10 -1.87 20.37
C VAL A 587 26.46 -0.73 21.15
N GLY A 588 27.25 0.22 21.65
CA GLY A 588 26.77 1.53 22.13
C GLY A 588 25.51 1.53 23.02
N GLY A 589 25.43 0.69 24.06
CA GLY A 589 24.28 0.67 24.99
C GLY A 589 22.98 0.08 24.42
N HIS A 590 22.98 -0.43 23.19
CA HIS A 590 21.88 -1.17 22.59
C HIS A 590 21.76 -2.60 23.14
N GLU A 591 20.60 -3.23 22.94
CA GLU A 591 20.35 -4.63 23.32
C GLU A 591 21.34 -5.60 22.64
N PRO A 592 21.86 -6.62 23.37
CA PRO A 592 22.84 -7.56 22.80
C PRO A 592 22.28 -8.38 21.63
N ILE A 593 23.08 -8.53 20.57
CA ILE A 593 22.77 -9.37 19.41
C ILE A 593 23.53 -10.69 19.55
N THR A 594 22.83 -11.83 19.42
CA THR A 594 23.48 -13.15 19.40
C THR A 594 23.53 -13.73 17.98
N THR A 595 24.65 -14.35 17.62
CA THR A 595 24.86 -14.95 16.29
C THR A 595 25.79 -16.16 16.38
N ASN A 596 25.57 -17.18 15.54
CA ASN A 596 26.51 -18.30 15.37
C ASN A 596 27.46 -18.10 14.18
N LYS A 597 27.39 -16.95 13.50
CA LYS A 597 28.30 -16.55 12.41
C LYS A 597 29.39 -15.63 12.95
N THR A 598 30.48 -15.50 12.20
CA THR A 598 31.56 -14.54 12.52
C THR A 598 31.39 -13.19 11.82
N SER A 599 30.14 -12.84 11.52
CA SER A 599 29.75 -11.54 10.97
C SER A 599 28.32 -11.17 11.41
N VAL A 600 28.06 -9.88 11.57
CA VAL A 600 26.73 -9.36 11.91
C VAL A 600 26.53 -7.96 11.33
N ALA A 601 25.32 -7.67 10.84
CA ALA A 601 24.90 -6.33 10.50
C ALA A 601 24.10 -5.74 11.67
N VAL A 602 24.41 -4.50 12.04
CA VAL A 602 23.79 -3.76 13.15
C VAL A 602 23.05 -2.55 12.57
N PRO A 603 21.72 -2.65 12.37
CA PRO A 603 20.90 -1.55 11.88
C PRO A 603 20.41 -0.64 13.02
N GLY A 604 19.88 0.54 12.68
CA GLY A 604 19.19 1.43 13.62
C GLY A 604 20.13 2.30 14.46
N LEU A 605 21.32 2.60 13.95
CA LEU A 605 22.30 3.47 14.60
C LEU A 605 22.09 4.93 14.17
N GLU A 606 22.44 5.87 15.05
CA GLU A 606 22.46 7.31 14.71
C GLU A 606 23.52 7.61 13.65
N ALA A 607 23.24 8.57 12.75
CA ALA A 607 24.18 9.02 11.73
C ALA A 607 25.27 9.92 12.32
N ASP A 608 26.44 9.95 11.68
CA ASP A 608 27.61 10.75 12.12
C ASP A 608 28.01 10.50 13.59
N ALA A 609 27.87 9.26 14.05
CA ALA A 609 28.09 8.88 15.45
C ALA A 609 29.12 7.74 15.56
N SER A 610 29.84 7.74 16.69
CA SER A 610 30.83 6.71 17.03
C SER A 610 30.31 5.81 18.16
N PHE A 611 30.46 4.50 17.99
CA PHE A 611 29.95 3.48 18.90
C PHE A 611 31.05 2.52 19.37
N ASP A 612 31.06 2.21 20.66
CA ASP A 612 31.88 1.13 21.22
C ASP A 612 31.23 -0.23 20.95
N VAL A 613 31.98 -1.13 20.33
CA VAL A 613 31.55 -2.50 19.98
C VAL A 613 32.30 -3.51 20.84
N LYS A 614 31.58 -4.49 21.38
CA LYS A 614 32.11 -5.64 22.12
C LYS A 614 31.61 -6.96 21.55
N VAL A 615 32.47 -7.98 21.47
CA VAL A 615 32.11 -9.34 21.05
C VAL A 615 32.70 -10.38 22.01
N VAL A 616 31.88 -11.33 22.48
CA VAL A 616 32.29 -12.50 23.27
C VAL A 616 31.83 -13.80 22.61
N ALA A 617 32.58 -14.89 22.81
CA ALA A 617 32.22 -16.24 22.39
C ALA A 617 31.72 -17.08 23.58
N MET A 618 30.73 -17.95 23.34
CA MET A 618 30.14 -18.83 24.34
C MET A 618 30.09 -20.27 23.81
N ASP A 619 30.42 -21.25 24.65
CA ASP A 619 30.33 -22.69 24.32
C ASP A 619 28.98 -23.30 24.74
N ALA A 620 28.82 -24.60 24.48
CA ALA A 620 27.62 -25.36 24.85
C ALA A 620 27.49 -25.68 26.35
N ALA A 621 28.52 -25.39 27.15
CA ALA A 621 28.56 -25.52 28.61
C ALA A 621 28.36 -24.16 29.33
N ASP A 622 28.00 -23.11 28.58
CA ASP A 622 27.83 -21.72 29.03
C ASP A 622 29.11 -21.04 29.56
N ASN A 623 30.30 -21.54 29.22
CA ASN A 623 31.54 -20.82 29.49
C ASN A 623 31.70 -19.66 28.49
N THR A 624 32.17 -18.50 28.95
CA THR A 624 32.29 -17.27 28.15
C THR A 624 33.76 -16.85 27.98
N SER A 625 34.14 -16.47 26.76
CA SER A 625 35.48 -15.97 26.45
C SER A 625 35.77 -14.58 27.05
N ALA A 626 37.01 -14.12 26.96
CA ALA A 626 37.31 -12.70 27.11
C ALA A 626 36.70 -11.86 25.96
N GLU A 627 36.45 -10.56 26.21
CA GLU A 627 35.85 -9.60 25.26
C GLU A 627 36.85 -9.15 24.18
N ALA A 628 36.40 -9.05 22.93
CA ALA A 628 37.06 -8.32 21.84
C ALA A 628 36.36 -6.97 21.63
N THR A 629 37.10 -5.89 21.39
CA THR A 629 36.53 -4.52 21.29
C THR A 629 37.03 -3.72 20.09
N ILE A 630 36.19 -2.84 19.55
CA ILE A 630 36.53 -1.86 18.49
C ILE A 630 35.59 -0.64 18.56
N ALA A 631 36.01 0.50 18.02
CA ALA A 631 35.12 1.64 17.75
C ALA A 631 34.62 1.60 16.29
N ALA A 632 33.34 1.89 16.08
CA ALA A 632 32.72 1.93 14.76
C ALA A 632 32.01 3.27 14.52
N GLU A 633 32.09 3.81 13.29
CA GLU A 633 31.50 5.10 12.93
C GLU A 633 30.45 4.92 11.81
N THR A 634 29.31 5.59 11.95
CA THR A 634 28.33 5.75 10.87
C THR A 634 28.67 6.95 9.99
N LYS A 635 28.25 6.93 8.73
CA LYS A 635 28.51 8.04 7.80
C LYS A 635 27.58 9.23 8.10
N PRO A 636 28.02 10.47 7.85
CA PRO A 636 27.14 11.63 7.89
C PRO A 636 26.07 11.55 6.81
N VAL A 637 24.91 12.14 7.09
CA VAL A 637 23.88 12.36 6.08
C VAL A 637 24.41 13.42 5.10
N PRO A 638 24.44 13.18 3.77
CA PRO A 638 24.85 14.19 2.81
C PRO A 638 23.99 15.46 2.95
N ALA A 639 24.62 16.64 2.95
CA ALA A 639 23.91 17.90 3.04
C ALA A 639 23.07 18.15 1.78
N ARG A 640 21.80 18.51 1.97
CA ARG A 640 20.82 18.84 0.93
C ARG A 640 21.08 20.25 0.38
N PRO A 641 21.26 20.46 -0.94
CA PRO A 641 21.24 21.80 -1.52
C PRO A 641 19.81 22.34 -1.58
N GLU A 642 19.59 23.58 -1.11
CA GLU A 642 18.28 24.24 -1.13
C GLU A 642 17.99 25.04 -2.43
N ALA A 643 18.99 25.26 -3.31
CA ALA A 643 18.83 25.98 -4.57
C ALA A 643 19.90 25.64 -5.64
N LEU A 644 19.56 25.84 -6.93
CA LEU A 644 20.48 25.77 -8.07
C LEU A 644 21.14 27.14 -8.30
N ASP A 645 22.20 27.45 -7.57
CA ASP A 645 23.00 28.68 -7.75
C ASP A 645 24.34 28.38 -8.45
N LEU A 646 24.27 28.12 -9.76
CA LEU A 646 25.43 27.87 -10.60
C LEU A 646 25.55 28.94 -11.70
N PRO A 647 26.77 29.44 -12.02
CA PRO A 647 26.95 30.41 -13.10
C PRO A 647 26.40 29.90 -14.43
N GLY A 648 25.85 30.82 -15.23
CA GLY A 648 25.31 30.51 -16.57
C GLY A 648 23.90 29.95 -16.58
N LEU A 649 23.19 29.90 -15.45
CA LEU A 649 21.77 29.55 -15.40
C LEU A 649 20.94 30.65 -16.10
N VAL A 650 20.20 30.29 -17.15
CA VAL A 650 19.44 31.23 -18.00
C VAL A 650 17.94 30.94 -18.07
N LEU A 651 17.51 29.77 -17.63
CA LEU A 651 16.09 29.44 -17.44
C LEU A 651 15.96 28.48 -16.26
N TRP A 652 15.02 28.78 -15.36
CA TRP A 652 14.58 27.82 -14.36
C TRP A 652 13.08 27.91 -14.16
N LEU A 653 12.35 27.01 -14.81
CA LEU A 653 10.92 26.83 -14.61
C LEU A 653 10.72 25.81 -13.49
N ASP A 654 10.63 26.31 -12.26
CA ASP A 654 10.31 25.51 -11.07
C ASP A 654 8.80 25.45 -10.88
N ARG A 655 8.26 24.27 -10.58
CA ARG A 655 6.85 24.16 -10.19
C ARG A 655 6.48 25.04 -8.99
N GLY A 656 7.42 25.34 -8.11
CA GLY A 656 7.21 26.29 -7.00
C GLY A 656 6.84 27.72 -7.44
N SER A 657 7.05 28.08 -8.70
CA SER A 657 6.69 29.40 -9.25
C SER A 657 5.27 29.46 -9.83
N VAL A 658 4.58 28.32 -9.98
CA VAL A 658 3.21 28.26 -10.51
C VAL A 658 2.21 28.58 -9.39
N THR A 659 1.46 29.67 -9.55
CA THR A 659 0.36 30.04 -8.66
C THR A 659 -0.99 29.71 -9.31
N ALA A 660 -1.36 28.43 -9.30
CA ALA A 660 -2.63 27.92 -9.80
C ALA A 660 -3.13 26.77 -8.91
N GLY A 661 -4.43 26.47 -8.92
CA GLY A 661 -4.99 25.30 -8.24
C GLY A 661 -4.77 24.02 -9.05
N ASP A 662 -4.86 22.86 -8.39
CA ASP A 662 -4.79 21.57 -9.08
C ASP A 662 -5.88 21.46 -10.16
N GLY A 663 -5.50 21.01 -11.35
CA GLY A 663 -6.35 20.96 -12.53
C GLY A 663 -6.59 22.30 -13.24
N ASP A 664 -6.07 23.42 -12.71
CA ASP A 664 -6.23 24.73 -13.36
C ASP A 664 -5.36 24.84 -14.61
N ARG A 665 -5.86 25.60 -15.58
CA ARG A 665 -5.12 25.97 -16.79
C ARG A 665 -4.05 27.02 -16.46
N VAL A 666 -2.79 26.67 -16.64
CA VAL A 666 -1.66 27.54 -16.33
C VAL A 666 -1.35 28.46 -17.51
N ALA A 667 -1.58 29.76 -17.31
CA ALA A 667 -1.34 30.77 -18.34
C ALA A 667 0.12 31.22 -18.43
N VAL A 668 0.84 31.20 -17.32
CA VAL A 668 2.24 31.64 -17.19
C VAL A 668 2.96 30.71 -16.20
N TRP A 669 4.17 30.29 -16.56
CA TRP A 669 5.13 29.61 -15.72
C TRP A 669 6.36 30.51 -15.56
N SER A 670 6.57 31.03 -14.35
CA SER A 670 7.57 32.07 -14.10
C SER A 670 9.00 31.52 -14.03
N ASP A 671 9.93 32.26 -14.63
CA ASP A 671 11.36 31.96 -14.62
C ASP A 671 12.03 32.40 -13.30
N SER A 672 12.58 31.40 -12.60
CA SER A 672 13.26 31.56 -11.31
C SER A 672 14.77 31.79 -11.44
N SER A 673 15.33 31.78 -12.66
CA SER A 673 16.77 32.05 -12.88
C SER A 673 17.14 33.52 -12.70
N GLY A 674 16.15 34.43 -12.74
CA GLY A 674 16.36 35.87 -12.77
C GLY A 674 16.64 36.44 -14.17
N SER A 675 16.58 35.61 -15.22
CA SER A 675 16.80 36.03 -16.61
C SER A 675 15.55 36.58 -17.29
N GLY A 676 14.36 36.34 -16.72
CA GLY A 676 13.09 36.91 -17.18
C GLY A 676 12.45 36.15 -18.34
N HIS A 677 12.78 34.87 -18.50
CA HIS A 677 12.25 34.00 -19.57
C HIS A 677 10.96 33.28 -19.17
N ASP A 678 9.97 34.03 -18.65
CA ASP A 678 8.66 33.46 -18.30
C ASP A 678 8.03 32.76 -19.51
N ALA A 679 7.53 31.54 -19.33
CA ALA A 679 6.86 30.78 -20.38
C ALA A 679 5.33 30.99 -20.29
N ALA A 680 4.68 31.39 -21.37
CA ALA A 680 3.27 31.76 -21.35
C ALA A 680 2.44 31.13 -22.48
N GLN A 681 1.12 31.07 -22.27
CA GLN A 681 0.14 30.66 -23.29
C GLN A 681 -1.13 31.49 -23.19
N ALA A 682 -1.34 32.34 -24.20
CA ALA A 682 -2.50 33.23 -24.25
C ALA A 682 -3.81 32.47 -24.48
N THR A 683 -3.79 31.41 -25.30
CA THR A 683 -5.00 30.67 -25.69
C THR A 683 -5.39 29.68 -24.58
N GLU A 684 -6.55 29.90 -23.95
CA GLU A 684 -7.01 29.12 -22.79
C GLU A 684 -6.98 27.61 -23.02
N ASN A 685 -7.55 27.11 -24.12
CA ASN A 685 -7.58 25.68 -24.41
C ASN A 685 -6.22 25.06 -24.76
N ALA A 686 -5.21 25.89 -25.04
CA ALA A 686 -3.84 25.47 -25.28
C ALA A 686 -2.96 25.56 -24.02
N ARG A 687 -3.49 26.02 -22.88
CA ARG A 687 -2.75 26.05 -21.62
C ARG A 687 -2.60 24.65 -21.05
N PRO A 688 -1.41 24.26 -20.55
CA PRO A 688 -1.27 23.04 -19.77
C PRO A 688 -2.10 23.11 -18.49
N LEU A 689 -2.43 21.95 -17.92
CA LEU A 689 -3.09 21.88 -16.62
C LEU A 689 -2.03 21.72 -15.54
N LEU A 690 -2.21 22.32 -14.38
CA LEU A 690 -1.43 21.91 -13.21
C LEU A 690 -1.94 20.52 -12.79
N ASP A 691 -1.09 19.50 -12.77
CA ASP A 691 -1.33 18.27 -12.02
C ASP A 691 -0.55 18.37 -10.71
N ALA A 692 -1.20 18.93 -9.69
CA ALA A 692 -0.65 19.01 -8.35
C ALA A 692 -0.61 17.63 -7.66
N ALA A 693 -1.26 16.61 -8.23
CA ALA A 693 -1.57 15.35 -7.57
C ALA A 693 -0.95 14.09 -8.21
N GLY A 694 -0.08 14.17 -9.23
CA GLY A 694 0.24 13.00 -10.07
C GLY A 694 1.68 12.63 -10.41
N ASP A 695 1.93 11.33 -10.26
CA ASP A 695 2.80 10.43 -11.03
C ASP A 695 4.30 10.28 -10.69
N GLY A 696 4.77 11.00 -9.67
CA GLY A 696 6.13 10.88 -9.15
C GLY A 696 6.87 12.21 -9.16
N SER A 697 6.34 13.23 -9.83
CA SER A 697 6.94 14.56 -9.86
C SER A 697 5.92 15.51 -9.25
N ARG A 698 6.08 15.72 -7.94
CA ARG A 698 5.13 16.49 -7.13
C ARG A 698 4.95 17.91 -7.74
N GLY A 699 3.85 18.11 -8.47
CA GLY A 699 3.41 19.40 -9.04
C GLY A 699 3.89 19.67 -10.47
N ALA A 700 3.57 18.80 -11.42
CA ALA A 700 3.94 18.98 -12.82
C ALA A 700 2.83 19.66 -13.66
N LEU A 701 3.18 20.18 -14.82
CA LEU A 701 2.22 20.66 -15.81
C LEU A 701 1.88 19.55 -16.81
N GLU A 702 0.61 19.24 -17.00
CA GLU A 702 0.06 18.19 -17.87
C GLU A 702 -0.11 18.68 -19.32
N PHE A 703 0.56 18.02 -20.26
CA PHE A 703 0.49 18.28 -21.69
C PHE A 703 -0.20 17.13 -22.43
N ASN A 704 -1.19 17.45 -23.27
CA ASN A 704 -2.15 16.48 -23.81
C ASN A 704 -1.75 15.83 -25.14
N GLY A 705 -0.54 16.09 -25.67
CA GLY A 705 -0.15 15.56 -26.97
C GLY A 705 -0.92 16.11 -28.17
N ALA A 706 -1.65 17.22 -28.00
CA ALA A 706 -2.47 17.79 -29.07
C ALA A 706 -2.26 19.30 -29.23
N SER A 707 -2.50 20.07 -28.16
CA SER A 707 -2.59 21.53 -28.25
C SER A 707 -1.96 22.26 -27.08
N ARG A 708 -1.66 21.56 -25.97
CA ARG A 708 -1.13 22.20 -24.77
C ARG A 708 0.37 22.47 -24.95
N LEU A 709 0.80 23.73 -24.78
CA LEU A 709 2.20 24.17 -24.82
C LEU A 709 2.37 25.56 -24.17
N LEU A 710 3.59 25.89 -23.75
CA LEU A 710 4.00 27.25 -23.33
C LEU A 710 5.14 27.76 -24.21
N GLU A 711 5.29 29.09 -24.32
CA GLU A 711 6.35 29.73 -25.10
C GLU A 711 6.95 30.95 -24.37
N THR A 712 8.28 31.13 -24.45
CA THR A 712 9.04 32.20 -23.76
C THR A 712 9.07 33.54 -24.51
N GLY A 713 8.52 33.62 -25.72
CA GLY A 713 8.52 34.78 -26.60
C GLY A 713 9.79 34.93 -27.46
N GLU A 714 10.95 34.59 -26.93
CA GLU A 714 12.28 34.66 -27.59
C GLU A 714 13.12 33.41 -27.22
N PRO A 715 14.21 33.09 -27.93
CA PRO A 715 15.10 32.00 -27.53
C PRO A 715 15.75 32.27 -26.17
N VAL A 716 15.74 31.30 -25.25
CA VAL A 716 16.33 31.48 -23.90
C VAL A 716 17.86 31.60 -23.88
N THR A 717 18.54 31.12 -24.92
CA THR A 717 19.95 31.43 -25.21
C THR A 717 20.28 31.06 -26.66
N ASP A 718 21.28 31.73 -27.24
CA ASP A 718 21.85 31.44 -28.56
C ASP A 718 23.27 30.81 -28.47
N SER A 719 23.70 30.48 -27.24
CA SER A 719 25.00 29.88 -26.98
C SER A 719 25.17 28.55 -27.71
N GLN A 720 26.37 28.35 -28.25
CA GLN A 720 26.75 27.09 -28.90
C GLN A 720 27.17 26.01 -27.90
N GLN A 721 27.32 26.37 -26.62
CA GLN A 721 27.53 25.45 -25.52
C GLN A 721 26.38 25.61 -24.54
N TYR A 722 25.80 24.52 -24.08
CA TYR A 722 24.59 24.59 -23.26
C TYR A 722 24.45 23.34 -22.41
N THR A 723 23.61 23.43 -21.37
CA THR A 723 23.11 22.27 -20.64
C THR A 723 21.61 22.45 -20.45
N VAL A 724 20.82 21.44 -20.81
CA VAL A 724 19.36 21.43 -20.61
C VAL A 724 19.02 20.23 -19.76
N ALA A 725 18.32 20.42 -18.66
CA ALA A 725 17.75 19.35 -17.84
C ALA A 725 16.22 19.53 -17.74
N VAL A 726 15.48 18.45 -17.93
CA VAL A 726 14.02 18.42 -17.85
C VAL A 726 13.59 17.25 -16.97
N VAL A 727 12.66 17.53 -16.05
CA VAL A 727 11.98 16.52 -15.25
C VAL A 727 10.60 16.31 -15.86
N SER A 728 10.33 15.09 -16.35
CA SER A 728 9.07 14.81 -17.06
C SER A 728 8.64 13.34 -16.98
N THR A 729 7.35 13.09 -17.23
CA THR A 729 6.77 11.77 -17.52
C THR A 729 6.28 11.68 -18.95
N VAL A 730 6.27 10.48 -19.53
CA VAL A 730 5.89 10.27 -20.94
C VAL A 730 4.75 9.25 -21.00
N ASP A 731 3.64 9.60 -21.65
CA ASP A 731 2.46 8.72 -21.73
C ASP A 731 2.49 7.77 -22.95
N THR A 732 2.99 8.20 -24.12
CA THR A 732 3.01 7.43 -25.40
C THR A 732 4.13 7.88 -26.37
N ASP A 733 4.17 7.35 -27.61
CA ASP A 733 5.04 7.83 -28.72
C ASP A 733 4.76 9.33 -29.02
N ALA A 734 5.53 10.23 -28.40
CA ALA A 734 5.30 11.68 -28.41
C ALA A 734 6.52 12.48 -28.88
N TRP A 735 6.32 13.75 -29.23
CA TRP A 735 7.40 14.72 -29.44
C TRP A 735 7.94 15.21 -28.09
N GLY A 736 9.17 15.72 -28.00
CA GLY A 736 9.80 15.94 -26.69
C GLY A 736 9.34 17.19 -25.92
N PRO A 737 9.67 17.26 -24.61
CA PRO A 737 9.11 18.23 -23.66
C PRO A 737 9.68 19.64 -23.77
N PHE A 738 10.82 19.84 -24.44
CA PHE A 738 11.50 21.14 -24.52
C PHE A 738 12.21 21.32 -25.85
N TYR A 739 12.11 22.52 -26.43
CA TYR A 739 12.84 22.87 -27.65
C TYR A 739 13.21 24.35 -27.74
N ASN A 740 14.50 24.64 -27.95
CA ASN A 740 15.02 25.98 -28.24
C ASN A 740 15.67 26.00 -29.63
N GLY A 741 15.00 26.58 -30.64
CA GLY A 741 15.46 26.49 -32.02
C GLY A 741 14.66 27.29 -33.03
N ASP A 742 14.65 26.84 -34.29
CA ASP A 742 13.86 27.43 -35.37
C ASP A 742 12.94 26.41 -36.07
N SER A 743 12.17 26.86 -37.08
CA SER A 743 11.26 26.00 -37.88
C SER A 743 11.96 24.97 -38.75
N SER A 744 13.26 25.11 -38.98
CA SER A 744 14.05 24.16 -39.76
C SER A 744 14.68 23.08 -38.89
N PHE A 745 14.31 23.04 -37.61
CA PHE A 745 14.89 22.19 -36.57
C PHE A 745 16.37 22.52 -36.27
N ASP A 746 16.84 23.74 -36.58
CA ASP A 746 18.18 24.21 -36.19
C ASP A 746 18.12 24.82 -34.78
N GLY A 747 18.42 23.97 -33.79
CA GLY A 747 18.32 24.30 -32.38
C GLY A 747 18.75 23.12 -31.51
N TYR A 748 18.32 23.12 -30.27
CA TYR A 748 18.56 22.03 -29.33
C TYR A 748 17.37 21.84 -28.40
N GLY A 749 17.21 20.60 -27.93
CA GLY A 749 16.07 20.16 -27.15
C GLY A 749 15.81 18.68 -27.42
N PHE A 750 14.60 18.23 -27.10
CA PHE A 750 14.18 16.84 -27.20
C PHE A 750 13.17 16.70 -28.34
N TYR A 751 13.47 15.98 -29.43
CA TYR A 751 12.59 15.97 -30.61
C TYR A 751 11.52 14.89 -30.54
N LYS A 752 11.87 13.62 -30.32
CA LYS A 752 10.89 12.51 -30.23
C LYS A 752 11.31 11.52 -29.16
N LEU A 753 10.32 10.94 -28.49
CA LEU A 753 10.42 9.95 -27.43
C LEU A 753 9.59 8.71 -27.87
N GLN A 754 10.21 7.52 -27.97
CA GLN A 754 9.51 6.28 -28.38
C GLN A 754 9.65 5.19 -27.31
N THR A 755 8.54 4.56 -26.94
CA THR A 755 8.51 3.57 -25.84
C THR A 755 8.63 2.11 -26.34
N SER A 756 8.70 1.87 -27.65
CA SER A 756 8.79 0.52 -28.23
C SER A 756 10.20 0.14 -28.73
N LEU A 757 10.80 -0.82 -28.03
CA LEU A 757 12.00 -1.61 -28.36
C LEU A 757 13.38 -0.94 -28.42
N HIS A 758 13.53 0.36 -28.67
CA HIS A 758 14.77 1.13 -28.38
C HIS A 758 14.38 2.60 -28.27
N GLY A 759 14.34 3.16 -27.06
CA GLY A 759 14.01 4.57 -26.85
C GLY A 759 14.98 5.46 -27.63
N THR A 760 14.52 6.11 -28.69
CA THR A 760 15.33 7.10 -29.39
C THR A 760 14.93 8.43 -28.81
N ILE A 761 15.79 9.03 -28.00
CA ILE A 761 15.61 10.41 -27.57
C ILE A 761 16.45 11.23 -28.52
N HIS A 762 15.81 11.98 -29.41
CA HIS A 762 16.53 12.92 -30.25
C HIS A 762 16.90 14.11 -29.38
N GLY A 763 18.19 14.25 -29.06
CA GLY A 763 18.73 15.39 -28.34
C GLY A 763 19.63 16.20 -29.26
N GLY A 764 19.38 17.50 -29.40
CA GLY A 764 20.24 18.37 -30.20
C GLY A 764 20.16 18.18 -31.72
N SER A 765 21.12 18.76 -32.42
CA SER A 765 20.81 19.43 -33.69
C SER A 765 21.12 18.68 -34.98
N GLY A 766 21.40 17.40 -34.83
CA GLY A 766 21.79 16.54 -35.92
C GLY A 766 22.38 15.25 -35.41
N PHE A 767 21.59 14.40 -34.73
CA PHE A 767 21.64 12.93 -34.81
C PHE A 767 20.56 12.27 -33.93
N ASN A 768 20.28 10.99 -34.20
CA ASN A 768 19.52 10.09 -33.35
C ASN A 768 20.42 9.60 -32.21
N THR A 769 20.15 10.01 -30.97
CA THR A 769 20.78 9.43 -29.78
C THR A 769 19.91 8.28 -29.26
N TYR A 770 20.51 7.10 -29.10
CA TYR A 770 19.84 5.90 -28.60
C TYR A 770 19.99 5.84 -27.09
N GLY A 771 18.88 5.84 -26.36
CA GLY A 771 18.86 5.67 -24.91
C GLY A 771 18.13 4.39 -24.50
N PRO A 772 18.25 3.97 -23.22
CA PRO A 772 17.43 2.90 -22.68
C PRO A 772 15.95 3.31 -22.67
N VAL A 773 15.09 2.28 -22.67
CA VAL A 773 13.62 2.38 -22.79
C VAL A 773 13.04 3.32 -21.73
N GLU A 774 12.25 4.29 -22.19
CA GLU A 774 11.34 5.04 -21.33
C GLU A 774 10.24 4.10 -20.83
N ASN A 775 10.11 3.96 -19.51
CA ASN A 775 8.94 3.34 -18.94
C ASN A 775 7.83 4.39 -18.95
N ALA A 776 6.82 4.20 -19.79
CA ALA A 776 5.67 5.08 -19.83
C ALA A 776 5.09 5.30 -18.43
N GLY A 777 4.85 6.56 -18.05
CA GLY A 777 4.33 6.95 -16.73
C GLY A 777 5.31 6.90 -15.57
N GLN A 778 6.64 6.88 -15.80
CA GLN A 778 7.65 7.13 -14.75
C GLN A 778 8.29 8.50 -14.92
N VAL A 779 8.54 9.18 -13.80
CA VAL A 779 9.36 10.39 -13.73
C VAL A 779 10.81 10.08 -14.03
N GLN A 780 11.38 10.93 -14.88
CA GLN A 780 12.78 10.86 -15.25
C GLN A 780 13.39 12.25 -15.28
N VAL A 781 14.68 12.32 -14.96
CA VAL A 781 15.51 13.49 -15.17
C VAL A 781 16.33 13.28 -16.43
N GLN A 782 15.98 14.01 -17.50
CA GLN A 782 16.67 13.95 -18.80
C GLN A 782 17.57 15.17 -18.97
N THR A 783 18.87 14.94 -19.21
CA THR A 783 19.85 16.03 -19.32
C THR A 783 20.68 15.92 -20.59
N ILE A 784 20.82 17.02 -21.35
CA ILE A 784 21.68 17.15 -22.52
C ILE A 784 22.76 18.19 -22.23
N VAL A 785 24.02 17.84 -22.52
CA VAL A 785 25.17 18.76 -22.44
C VAL A 785 25.74 18.95 -23.84
N GLY A 786 25.61 20.15 -24.39
CA GLY A 786 26.23 20.57 -25.64
C GLY A 786 27.55 21.29 -25.39
N SER A 787 28.65 20.75 -25.93
CA SER A 787 30.00 21.29 -25.84
C SER A 787 30.61 21.47 -27.24
N ALA A 788 31.80 22.08 -27.34
CA ALA A 788 32.44 22.30 -28.64
C ALA A 788 32.75 20.97 -29.36
N GLY A 789 31.93 20.62 -30.34
CA GLY A 789 32.09 19.42 -31.18
C GLY A 789 31.44 18.14 -30.64
N GLU A 790 30.77 18.17 -29.48
CA GLU A 790 30.13 16.99 -28.88
C GLU A 790 28.89 17.36 -28.05
N GLU A 791 27.82 16.57 -28.20
CA GLU A 791 26.63 16.55 -27.34
C GLU A 791 26.57 15.21 -26.58
N ARG A 792 26.22 15.25 -25.29
CA ARG A 792 26.05 14.07 -24.41
C ARG A 792 24.69 14.09 -23.75
N MET A 793 24.09 12.91 -23.57
CA MET A 793 22.79 12.75 -22.91
C MET A 793 22.90 11.87 -21.66
N TYR A 794 22.13 12.23 -20.63
CA TYR A 794 22.01 11.54 -19.37
C TYR A 794 20.54 11.31 -19.05
N VAL A 795 20.24 10.16 -18.44
CA VAL A 795 18.92 9.82 -17.88
C VAL A 795 19.14 9.37 -16.44
N ASP A 796 18.48 10.03 -15.50
CA ASP A 796 18.61 9.80 -14.05
C ASP A 796 20.07 9.77 -13.59
N GLY A 797 20.86 10.73 -14.10
CA GLY A 797 22.28 10.89 -13.79
C GLY A 797 23.22 9.93 -14.53
N ALA A 798 22.71 8.86 -15.15
CA ALA A 798 23.53 7.93 -15.92
C ALA A 798 23.69 8.38 -17.38
N GLN A 799 24.91 8.39 -17.91
CA GLN A 799 25.15 8.73 -19.31
C GLN A 799 24.49 7.66 -20.22
N SER A 800 23.62 8.15 -21.10
CA SER A 800 22.78 7.34 -21.98
C SER A 800 23.32 7.30 -23.42
N GLY A 801 23.97 8.37 -23.89
CA GLY A 801 24.56 8.44 -25.23
C GLY A 801 25.38 9.69 -25.50
N ASN A 802 26.03 9.76 -26.66
CA ASN A 802 26.78 10.93 -27.15
C ASN A 802 26.85 11.00 -28.69
N ALA A 803 27.05 12.20 -29.23
CA ALA A 803 27.17 12.45 -30.68
C ALA A 803 28.13 13.62 -30.98
N ALA A 804 28.80 13.59 -32.15
CA ALA A 804 29.66 14.67 -32.60
C ALA A 804 28.86 15.77 -33.31
N THR A 805 29.12 17.04 -33.00
CA THR A 805 28.45 18.20 -33.61
C THR A 805 29.36 18.91 -34.60
N THR A 806 28.86 19.20 -35.81
CA THR A 806 29.67 19.79 -36.91
C THR A 806 29.18 21.17 -37.38
N SER A 807 28.03 21.65 -36.88
CA SER A 807 27.43 22.91 -37.29
C SER A 807 27.04 23.78 -36.08
N PRO A 808 27.33 25.09 -36.08
CA PRO A 808 26.86 26.03 -35.06
C PRO A 808 25.33 26.03 -34.91
N LYS A 809 24.82 26.08 -33.69
CA LYS A 809 23.37 26.17 -33.41
C LYS A 809 22.92 27.62 -33.51
N LYS A 810 21.74 27.87 -34.06
CA LYS A 810 21.17 29.23 -34.18
C LYS A 810 19.68 29.27 -33.84
N PRO A 811 19.32 29.18 -32.55
CA PRO A 811 17.96 29.44 -32.11
C PRO A 811 17.54 30.86 -32.56
N THR A 812 16.40 30.96 -33.25
CA THR A 812 15.87 32.25 -33.74
C THR A 812 14.39 32.45 -33.42
N ARG A 813 13.76 31.49 -32.73
CA ARG A 813 12.36 31.57 -32.30
C ARG A 813 12.25 31.37 -30.80
N SER A 814 11.07 31.73 -30.28
CA SER A 814 10.65 31.38 -28.93
C SER A 814 10.99 29.93 -28.59
N THR A 815 11.55 29.72 -27.41
CA THR A 815 11.65 28.40 -26.80
C THR A 815 10.24 27.88 -26.52
N LEU A 816 10.02 26.58 -26.76
CA LEU A 816 8.76 25.87 -26.53
C LEU A 816 8.91 24.88 -25.38
N ILE A 817 7.90 24.87 -24.50
CA ILE A 817 7.72 23.88 -23.44
C ILE A 817 6.46 23.06 -23.76
N GLY A 818 6.57 21.73 -23.74
CA GLY A 818 5.50 20.82 -24.12
C GLY A 818 5.29 20.66 -25.64
N ALA A 819 6.26 21.08 -26.45
CA ALA A 819 6.24 20.87 -27.90
C ALA A 819 7.63 21.15 -28.50
N VAL A 820 7.84 20.68 -29.73
CA VAL A 820 9.03 21.03 -30.53
C VAL A 820 8.68 21.92 -31.73
N ASP A 821 7.41 21.88 -32.13
CA ASP A 821 6.75 22.82 -33.04
C ASP A 821 5.24 22.75 -32.74
N ARG A 822 4.46 23.72 -33.25
CA ARG A 822 3.00 23.81 -33.03
C ARG A 822 2.21 22.61 -33.58
N PHE A 823 2.81 21.81 -34.47
CA PHE A 823 2.23 20.58 -35.01
C PHE A 823 2.85 19.30 -34.43
N ALA A 824 3.74 19.47 -33.46
CA ALA A 824 4.54 18.41 -32.85
C ALA A 824 4.50 18.53 -31.31
N PRO A 825 3.32 18.32 -30.70
CA PRO A 825 3.10 18.45 -29.26
C PRO A 825 3.62 17.25 -28.45
N PHE A 826 4.00 17.51 -27.20
CA PHE A 826 4.38 16.52 -26.20
C PHE A 826 3.15 16.01 -25.44
N ALA A 827 3.18 14.73 -25.05
CA ALA A 827 2.15 14.06 -24.28
C ALA A 827 2.76 13.49 -22.99
N GLY A 828 2.42 14.08 -21.86
CA GLY A 828 2.96 13.74 -20.54
C GLY A 828 3.13 14.98 -19.67
N ASP A 829 3.81 14.83 -18.54
CA ASP A 829 3.92 15.90 -17.55
C ASP A 829 5.33 16.49 -17.52
N ILE A 830 5.46 17.80 -17.25
CA ILE A 830 6.75 18.48 -17.06
C ILE A 830 6.75 19.18 -15.71
N ALA A 831 7.65 18.77 -14.82
CA ALA A 831 7.74 19.29 -13.46
C ALA A 831 8.77 20.39 -13.28
N GLU A 832 9.87 20.32 -14.03
CA GLU A 832 10.96 21.26 -13.89
C GLU A 832 11.79 21.35 -15.18
N VAL A 833 12.18 22.56 -15.57
CA VAL A 833 13.07 22.82 -16.72
C VAL A 833 14.19 23.73 -16.29
N VAL A 834 15.44 23.30 -16.52
CA VAL A 834 16.66 24.03 -16.17
C VAL A 834 17.54 24.17 -17.40
N VAL A 835 17.99 25.39 -17.72
CA VAL A 835 18.88 25.65 -18.85
C VAL A 835 20.08 26.48 -18.43
N PHE A 836 21.27 26.02 -18.82
CA PHE A 836 22.52 26.76 -18.73
C PHE A 836 23.02 27.15 -20.12
N ASP A 837 23.57 28.36 -20.26
CA ASP A 837 24.20 28.89 -21.50
C ASP A 837 25.65 28.41 -21.72
N ARG A 838 26.03 27.35 -21.01
CA ARG A 838 27.35 26.70 -21.07
C ARG A 838 27.24 25.19 -20.87
N ALA A 839 28.31 24.48 -21.23
CA ALA A 839 28.50 23.10 -20.83
C ALA A 839 28.90 23.04 -19.35
N LEU A 840 28.16 22.27 -18.54
CA LEU A 840 28.55 21.98 -17.16
C LEU A 840 29.73 21.00 -17.09
N SER A 841 30.57 21.16 -16.07
CA SER A 841 31.57 20.15 -15.70
C SER A 841 30.90 18.88 -15.19
N SER A 842 31.63 17.76 -15.10
CA SER A 842 31.08 16.50 -14.59
C SER A 842 30.59 16.60 -13.15
N GLU A 843 31.26 17.36 -12.30
CA GLU A 843 30.89 17.59 -10.91
C GLU A 843 29.63 18.46 -10.79
N GLU A 844 29.54 19.53 -11.57
CA GLU A 844 28.35 20.40 -11.61
C GLU A 844 27.14 19.62 -12.17
N LEU A 845 27.33 18.86 -13.24
CA LEU A 845 26.29 18.04 -13.85
C LEU A 845 25.74 17.00 -12.87
N GLN A 846 26.62 16.31 -12.14
CA GLN A 846 26.21 15.36 -11.09
C GLN A 846 25.39 16.08 -10.02
N SER A 847 25.82 17.27 -9.59
CA SER A 847 25.12 18.06 -8.57
C SER A 847 23.72 18.49 -9.04
N VAL A 848 23.57 18.89 -10.30
CA VAL A 848 22.27 19.25 -10.90
C VAL A 848 21.35 18.04 -11.00
N ASN A 849 21.86 16.90 -11.51
CA ASN A 849 21.06 15.69 -11.63
C ASN A 849 20.63 15.18 -10.24
N ASP A 850 21.54 15.15 -9.25
CA ASP A 850 21.21 14.73 -7.88
C ASP A 850 20.18 15.68 -7.24
N PHE A 851 20.29 16.99 -7.49
CA PHE A 851 19.29 17.96 -7.03
C PHE A 851 17.90 17.64 -7.59
N LEU A 852 17.78 17.47 -8.91
CA LEU A 852 16.51 17.21 -9.58
C LEU A 852 15.94 15.83 -9.21
N ILE A 853 16.77 14.78 -9.20
CA ILE A 853 16.34 13.42 -8.84
C ILE A 853 15.81 13.41 -7.41
N ASN A 854 16.56 13.91 -6.43
CA ASN A 854 16.13 13.88 -5.03
C ASN A 854 14.90 14.76 -4.74
N ARG A 855 14.63 15.75 -5.60
CA ARG A 855 13.44 16.61 -5.49
C ARG A 855 12.18 15.93 -6.04
N HIS A 856 12.33 14.99 -6.97
CA HIS A 856 11.26 14.33 -7.73
C HIS A 856 11.32 12.79 -7.68
N SER A 857 11.94 12.21 -6.64
CA SER A 857 12.07 10.76 -6.41
C SER A 857 11.13 10.21 -5.32
#